data_AF-Q2HDF5-F1
#
_entry.id   AF-Q2HDF5-F1
#
_cell.length_a   1.000
_cell.length_b   1.000
_cell.length_c   1.000
_cell.angle_alpha   90.00
_cell.angle_beta   90.00
_cell.angle_gamma   90.00
#
_symmetry.space_group_name_H-M   'P 1'
#
loop_
_entity.id
_entity.type
_entity.pdbx_description
1 polymer ?
#
loop_
_entity_poly.entity_id
_entity_poly.type
_entity_poly.pdbx_seq_one_letter_code
_entity_poly.pdbx_strand_id
1 'polypeptide(L)'
;MAPLVAPLLRRGGVCRSCLFTLAKGVSPIQRRNVTNSWYKKQGMALIEWEKRAEEIKKGNIPNTWDMLEERGYVKDIAGSRETIREMMRLKRVKAYVGVDPTASSLHVGHLLPLMPLFWMYMHGYGAFTLLGGSTVKIGDPTDRLKDREPIAKADLAMNVTKVHFQLKKLWANVETQARRYGYEKEWAWQRAVVNNNTWWNSVTLLEVLRRAGRHMRIGPMLSRETVKRKMSEGDGMSFAEFTYPIMQGWDWWTLFNQQKVQMQIGGSDQYGNIVAGVDIVKTVRDTEPDEARRIPRDGPIDDPAGFTVPLLLDSSGVKFGKSAGNAVWLDHFMTSTFDLYGYFVRRPDDDVEKLLKLFTFMPLEAIQKVMAQQMEDPSKRVAQHCLAYEVLTLVHGEEAAKEAREQHQMMYNKVPLPVVAGAPGAEYEPPVGPTTLNNAPRIDMRLPRSLIMGKSIGRILYAAGLASSTSDGHRLAAQKAAYIGGLPGRRPGKGEPMNPSQLTWNPVTLWFPQETGKYLIDDKLLILRKGKHNVRIIQVISDVEYEESGEEYPGMLFKGRIRELKALFKDLKEGRKTPEQMREYASRIQETYPSRKSPPEGRLRAELRTLSRIEERRNQEKRDAEYAERESKRVEALDRRAEILERREEEEMKRQEGEDQGAEAKKQEGEMNRQEGEDQRTEAKKQEGEDQGGEVKKQGEEEGSERP
;
A
#
# COMPACT_ATOMS: atom_id res chain seq x y z
N MET A 1 -17.06 -51.02 -20.70
CA MET A 1 -17.90 -51.56 -21.78
C MET A 1 -17.89 -50.60 -22.96
N ALA A 2 -17.30 -50.98 -24.10
CA ALA A 2 -17.88 -50.67 -25.40
C ALA A 2 -18.90 -51.80 -25.68
N PRO A 3 -20.04 -51.62 -26.38
CA PRO A 3 -20.20 -50.78 -27.58
C PRO A 3 -21.56 -50.03 -27.70
N LEU A 4 -21.56 -48.75 -28.07
CA LEU A 4 -22.74 -48.08 -28.63
C LEU A 4 -22.30 -46.96 -29.60
N VAL A 5 -21.52 -47.30 -30.63
CA VAL A 5 -21.32 -46.40 -31.78
C VAL A 5 -21.18 -47.22 -33.07
N ALA A 6 -22.33 -47.59 -33.64
CA ALA A 6 -22.56 -47.75 -35.09
C ALA A 6 -24.05 -48.13 -35.26
N PRO A 7 -24.89 -47.26 -35.83
CA PRO A 7 -24.85 -47.04 -37.28
C PRO A 7 -25.21 -45.59 -37.68
N LEU A 8 -24.20 -44.76 -37.95
CA LEU A 8 -24.38 -43.49 -38.69
C LEU A 8 -23.42 -43.39 -39.89
N LEU A 9 -22.83 -44.50 -40.32
CA LEU A 9 -21.94 -44.57 -41.48
C LEU A 9 -22.64 -45.06 -42.75
N ARG A 10 -23.86 -44.57 -43.02
CA ARG A 10 -24.50 -44.71 -44.34
C ARG A 10 -25.23 -43.43 -44.72
N ARG A 11 -24.46 -42.41 -45.09
CA ARG A 11 -24.76 -41.43 -46.15
C ARG A 11 -23.48 -40.63 -46.37
N GLY A 12 -23.08 -40.51 -47.63
CA GLY A 12 -21.73 -40.14 -48.03
C GLY A 12 -21.28 -38.72 -47.66
N GLY A 13 -19.95 -38.56 -47.64
CA GLY A 13 -19.31 -37.26 -47.88
C GLY A 13 -18.76 -36.53 -46.65
N VAL A 14 -17.93 -37.15 -45.81
CA VAL A 14 -17.05 -36.39 -44.91
C VAL A 14 -15.60 -36.66 -45.30
N CYS A 15 -14.89 -35.63 -45.77
CA CYS A 15 -13.50 -35.77 -46.18
C CYS A 15 -12.60 -36.04 -44.97
N ARG A 16 -11.44 -36.67 -45.20
CA ARG A 16 -10.49 -37.08 -44.15
C ARG A 16 -10.03 -35.91 -43.27
N SER A 17 -9.98 -34.69 -43.81
CA SER A 17 -9.68 -33.45 -43.08
C SER A 17 -10.79 -33.06 -42.09
N CYS A 18 -12.06 -33.14 -42.49
CA CYS A 18 -13.21 -32.84 -41.63
C CYS A 18 -13.38 -33.86 -40.48
N LEU A 19 -13.07 -35.14 -40.73
CA LEU A 19 -12.97 -36.17 -39.69
C LEU A 19 -11.87 -35.87 -38.67
N PHE A 20 -10.72 -35.34 -39.12
CA PHE A 20 -9.66 -34.90 -38.23
C PHE A 20 -10.04 -33.65 -37.41
N THR A 21 -10.85 -32.75 -37.96
CA THR A 21 -11.35 -31.57 -37.22
C THR A 21 -12.41 -31.93 -36.17
N LEU A 22 -13.30 -32.90 -36.47
CA LEU A 22 -14.24 -33.46 -35.49
C LEU A 22 -13.52 -34.23 -34.38
N ALA A 23 -12.46 -34.96 -34.71
CA ALA A 23 -11.60 -35.63 -33.71
C ALA A 23 -10.80 -34.66 -32.84
N LYS A 24 -10.46 -33.46 -33.34
CA LYS A 24 -9.80 -32.39 -32.57
C LYS A 24 -10.74 -31.60 -31.66
N GLY A 25 -12.06 -31.70 -31.85
CA GLY A 25 -13.07 -31.07 -31.01
C GLY A 25 -13.32 -31.80 -29.68
N VAL A 26 -12.90 -33.07 -29.58
CA VAL A 26 -12.86 -33.79 -28.31
C VAL A 26 -11.48 -33.55 -27.71
N SER A 27 -11.37 -32.52 -26.87
CA SER A 27 -10.23 -32.41 -25.96
C SER A 27 -10.07 -33.77 -25.27
N PRO A 28 -8.90 -34.44 -25.32
CA PRO A 28 -8.72 -35.64 -24.52
C PRO A 28 -8.96 -35.19 -23.09
N ILE A 29 -10.04 -35.69 -22.49
CA ILE A 29 -10.28 -35.55 -21.05
C ILE A 29 -8.94 -35.91 -20.44
N GLN A 30 -8.27 -34.90 -19.88
CA GLN A 30 -6.96 -35.07 -19.30
C GLN A 30 -7.19 -35.91 -18.05
N ARG A 31 -7.30 -37.23 -18.23
CA ARG A 31 -7.40 -38.21 -17.16
C ARG A 31 -6.06 -38.13 -16.47
N ARG A 32 -5.99 -37.30 -15.43
CA ARG A 32 -4.87 -37.36 -14.50
C ARG A 32 -4.87 -38.77 -13.94
N ASN A 33 -3.86 -39.56 -14.29
CA ASN A 33 -3.67 -40.88 -13.71
C ASN A 33 -3.50 -40.69 -12.20
N VAL A 34 -4.54 -41.00 -11.44
CA VAL A 34 -4.47 -41.06 -9.98
C VAL A 34 -3.57 -42.24 -9.67
N THR A 35 -2.38 -41.97 -9.14
CA THR A 35 -1.41 -43.02 -8.83
C THR A 35 -1.95 -43.92 -7.72
N ASN A 36 -1.60 -45.21 -7.73
CA ASN A 36 -1.94 -46.12 -6.62
C ASN A 36 -1.46 -45.61 -5.25
N SER A 37 -0.44 -44.74 -5.23
CA SER A 37 0.02 -44.03 -4.03
C SER A 37 -1.06 -43.13 -3.43
N TRP A 38 -1.87 -42.45 -4.25
CA TRP A 38 -2.95 -41.58 -3.77
C TRP A 38 -4.05 -42.38 -3.07
N TYR A 39 -4.49 -43.49 -3.68
CA TYR A 39 -5.49 -44.38 -3.06
C TYR A 39 -4.99 -44.98 -1.76
N LYS A 40 -3.70 -45.38 -1.71
CA LYS A 40 -3.07 -45.85 -0.45
C LYS A 40 -3.11 -44.78 0.64
N LYS A 41 -2.73 -43.53 0.31
CA LYS A 41 -2.78 -42.40 1.27
C LYS A 41 -4.21 -42.11 1.74
N GLN A 42 -5.19 -42.18 0.84
CA GLN A 42 -6.59 -42.02 1.20
C GLN A 42 -7.07 -43.12 2.14
N GLY A 43 -6.73 -44.39 1.86
CA GLY A 43 -7.05 -45.52 2.73
C GLY A 43 -6.42 -45.40 4.11
N MET A 44 -5.14 -45.01 4.19
CA MET A 44 -4.48 -44.77 5.48
C MET A 44 -5.15 -43.65 6.27
N ALA A 45 -5.52 -42.55 5.61
CA ALA A 45 -6.21 -41.43 6.27
C ALA A 45 -7.60 -41.79 6.82
N LEU A 46 -8.29 -42.76 6.21
CA LEU A 46 -9.55 -43.30 6.72
C LEU A 46 -9.32 -44.16 7.96
N ILE A 47 -8.34 -45.07 7.92
CA ILE A 47 -7.97 -45.92 9.07
C ILE A 47 -7.53 -45.06 10.27
N GLU A 48 -6.72 -44.02 10.01
CA GLU A 48 -6.31 -43.03 11.03
C GLU A 48 -7.54 -42.37 11.69
N TRP A 49 -8.52 -42.01 10.88
CA TRP A 49 -9.73 -41.36 11.36
C TRP A 49 -10.63 -42.30 12.16
N GLU A 50 -10.77 -43.56 11.73
CA GLU A 50 -11.51 -44.59 12.47
C GLU A 50 -10.89 -44.85 13.84
N LYS A 51 -9.55 -44.93 13.91
CA LYS A 51 -8.83 -45.03 15.20
C LYS A 51 -9.11 -43.83 16.09
N ARG A 52 -9.01 -42.61 15.55
CA ARG A 52 -9.35 -41.38 16.27
C ARG A 52 -10.80 -41.41 16.77
N ALA A 53 -11.74 -41.86 15.95
CA ALA A 53 -13.15 -41.95 16.31
C ALA A 53 -13.38 -42.91 17.49
N GLU A 54 -12.64 -44.00 17.56
CA GLU A 54 -12.70 -44.96 18.66
C GLU A 54 -12.04 -44.43 19.94
N GLU A 55 -10.92 -43.72 19.84
CA GLU A 55 -10.29 -43.06 20.99
C GLU A 55 -11.17 -41.95 21.59
N ILE A 56 -11.90 -41.21 20.75
CA ILE A 56 -12.92 -40.24 21.21
C ILE A 56 -14.06 -40.98 21.93
N LYS A 57 -14.49 -42.14 21.43
CA LYS A 57 -15.56 -42.94 22.04
C LYS A 57 -15.14 -43.51 23.41
N LYS A 58 -13.87 -43.90 23.56
CA LYS A 58 -13.29 -44.33 24.85
C LYS A 58 -13.09 -43.18 25.85
N GLY A 59 -13.18 -41.92 25.41
CA GLY A 59 -12.97 -40.74 26.24
C GLY A 59 -11.50 -40.34 26.40
N ASN A 60 -10.58 -40.92 25.63
CA ASN A 60 -9.15 -40.59 25.69
C ASN A 60 -8.83 -39.24 25.02
N ILE A 61 -9.66 -38.83 24.06
CA ILE A 61 -9.51 -37.58 23.30
C ILE A 61 -10.87 -36.86 23.30
N PRO A 62 -10.92 -35.52 23.54
CA PRO A 62 -12.16 -34.78 23.46
C PRO A 62 -12.70 -34.73 22.03
N ASN A 63 -14.04 -34.74 21.87
CA ASN A 63 -14.66 -34.50 20.57
C ASN A 63 -14.46 -33.04 20.17
N THR A 64 -14.12 -32.79 18.90
CA THR A 64 -13.99 -31.43 18.38
C THR A 64 -15.29 -30.63 18.50
N TRP A 65 -16.46 -31.29 18.39
CA TRP A 65 -17.74 -30.64 18.63
C TRP A 65 -17.85 -30.10 20.06
N ASP A 66 -17.51 -30.92 21.06
CA ASP A 66 -17.59 -30.55 22.48
C ASP A 66 -16.66 -29.35 22.78
N MET A 67 -15.47 -29.31 22.17
CA MET A 67 -14.56 -28.17 22.26
C MET A 67 -15.16 -26.88 21.65
N LEU A 68 -15.88 -26.98 20.53
CA LEU A 68 -16.53 -25.81 19.93
C LEU A 68 -17.66 -25.28 20.82
N GLU A 69 -18.40 -26.16 21.47
CA GLU A 69 -19.44 -25.80 22.44
C GLU A 69 -18.85 -25.16 23.70
N GLU A 70 -17.80 -25.76 24.28
CA GLU A 70 -17.12 -25.24 25.48
C GLU A 70 -16.52 -23.85 25.27
N ARG A 71 -16.01 -23.57 24.07
CA ARG A 71 -15.53 -22.23 23.68
C ARG A 71 -16.65 -21.23 23.41
N GLY A 72 -17.91 -21.69 23.31
CA GLY A 72 -19.07 -20.84 23.07
C GLY A 72 -19.28 -20.46 21.59
N TYR A 73 -18.82 -21.27 20.64
CA TYR A 73 -19.06 -21.02 19.22
C TYR A 73 -20.44 -21.45 18.74
N VAL A 74 -21.14 -22.33 19.45
CA VAL A 74 -22.41 -22.89 18.97
C VAL A 74 -23.58 -22.14 19.62
N LYS A 75 -24.42 -21.50 18.80
CA LYS A 75 -25.66 -20.85 19.22
C LYS A 75 -26.89 -21.63 18.75
N ASP A 76 -27.20 -21.55 17.46
CA ASP A 76 -28.37 -22.21 16.86
C ASP A 76 -27.90 -23.35 15.94
N ILE A 77 -28.61 -24.48 15.95
CA ILE A 77 -28.23 -25.68 15.18
C ILE A 77 -29.31 -25.97 14.13
N ALA A 78 -28.88 -26.23 12.89
CA ALA A 78 -29.70 -26.76 11.81
C ALA A 78 -29.39 -28.26 11.65
N GLY A 79 -30.19 -29.10 12.31
CA GLY A 79 -29.96 -30.54 12.48
C GLY A 79 -30.15 -30.94 13.96
N SER A 80 -29.70 -32.15 14.33
CA SER A 80 -29.63 -32.57 15.74
C SER A 80 -28.19 -32.45 16.24
N ARG A 81 -28.03 -31.95 17.47
CA ARG A 81 -26.74 -31.83 18.17
C ARG A 81 -26.01 -33.18 18.21
N GLU A 82 -26.71 -34.23 18.61
CA GLU A 82 -26.18 -35.59 18.75
C GLU A 82 -25.73 -36.13 17.39
N THR A 83 -26.52 -35.86 16.35
CA THR A 83 -26.19 -36.24 14.97
C THR A 83 -24.93 -35.55 14.48
N ILE A 84 -24.77 -34.25 14.74
CA ILE A 84 -23.57 -33.49 14.35
C ILE A 84 -22.34 -33.99 15.13
N ARG A 85 -22.48 -34.15 16.44
CA ARG A 85 -21.41 -34.66 17.32
C ARG A 85 -20.90 -36.02 16.85
N GLU A 86 -21.81 -36.92 16.50
CA GLU A 86 -21.49 -38.26 16.01
C GLU A 86 -20.95 -38.23 14.57
N MET A 87 -21.51 -37.39 13.70
CA MET A 87 -21.02 -37.16 12.34
C MET A 87 -19.55 -36.69 12.36
N MET A 88 -19.21 -35.74 13.22
CA MET A 88 -17.84 -35.23 13.36
C MET A 88 -16.88 -36.25 13.98
N ARG A 89 -17.38 -37.22 14.76
CA ARG A 89 -16.59 -38.33 15.29
C ARG A 89 -16.29 -39.35 14.19
N LEU A 90 -17.33 -39.85 13.53
CA LEU A 90 -17.23 -40.94 12.54
C LEU A 90 -16.63 -40.50 11.21
N LYS A 91 -16.87 -39.27 10.77
CA LYS A 91 -16.49 -38.78 9.44
C LYS A 91 -15.55 -37.60 9.54
N ARG A 92 -14.62 -37.53 8.58
CA ARG A 92 -13.80 -36.34 8.34
C ARG A 92 -14.63 -35.29 7.60
N VAL A 93 -15.57 -34.69 8.34
CA VAL A 93 -16.53 -33.69 7.84
C VAL A 93 -15.81 -32.53 7.17
N LYS A 94 -16.43 -31.97 6.15
CA LYS A 94 -15.97 -30.73 5.52
C LYS A 94 -17.00 -29.63 5.77
N ALA A 95 -16.53 -28.49 6.27
CA ALA A 95 -17.35 -27.33 6.58
C ALA A 95 -17.02 -26.15 5.68
N TYR A 96 -17.96 -25.21 5.54
CA TYR A 96 -17.70 -23.93 4.90
C TYR A 96 -18.31 -22.73 5.61
N VAL A 97 -17.69 -21.57 5.39
CA VAL A 97 -18.20 -20.24 5.78
C VAL A 97 -18.30 -19.40 4.51
N GLY A 98 -19.48 -18.80 4.29
CA GLY A 98 -19.73 -17.85 3.20
C GLY A 98 -19.35 -16.42 3.59
N VAL A 99 -18.74 -15.68 2.66
CA VAL A 99 -18.33 -14.29 2.83
C VAL A 99 -18.67 -13.50 1.58
N ASP A 100 -19.61 -12.58 1.71
CA ASP A 100 -19.99 -11.66 0.64
C ASP A 100 -19.09 -10.41 0.69
N PRO A 101 -18.30 -10.11 -0.36
CA PRO A 101 -17.34 -9.00 -0.39
C PRO A 101 -18.05 -7.65 -0.57
N THR A 102 -18.74 -7.21 0.47
CA THR A 102 -19.55 -5.99 0.46
C THR A 102 -18.73 -4.70 0.54
N ALA A 103 -17.52 -4.80 1.07
CA ALA A 103 -16.54 -3.74 1.20
C ALA A 103 -15.15 -4.23 0.74
N SER A 104 -14.18 -3.32 0.67
CA SER A 104 -12.81 -3.60 0.25
C SER A 104 -12.01 -4.45 1.22
N SER A 105 -12.51 -4.66 2.44
CA SER A 105 -11.86 -5.46 3.49
C SER A 105 -12.92 -6.18 4.33
N LEU A 106 -12.50 -7.28 4.95
CA LEU A 106 -13.18 -7.87 6.10
C LEU A 106 -12.94 -7.00 7.34
N HIS A 107 -13.79 -7.20 8.34
CA HIS A 107 -13.70 -6.57 9.66
C HIS A 107 -13.74 -7.64 10.74
N VAL A 108 -13.44 -7.27 11.99
CA VAL A 108 -13.34 -8.22 13.11
C VAL A 108 -14.59 -9.12 13.26
N GLY A 109 -15.80 -8.59 13.03
CA GLY A 109 -17.03 -9.41 13.05
C GLY A 109 -17.03 -10.61 12.10
N HIS A 110 -16.32 -10.55 10.96
CA HIS A 110 -16.20 -11.67 10.02
C HIS A 110 -15.24 -12.76 10.51
N LEU A 111 -14.33 -12.46 11.46
CA LEU A 111 -13.44 -13.48 12.02
C LEU A 111 -14.21 -14.51 12.83
N LEU A 112 -15.24 -14.10 13.57
CA LEU A 112 -15.95 -14.99 14.49
C LEU A 112 -16.48 -16.29 13.84
N PRO A 113 -17.22 -16.26 12.72
CA PRO A 113 -17.63 -17.49 12.04
C PRO A 113 -16.46 -18.25 11.38
N LEU A 114 -15.34 -17.58 11.07
CA LEU A 114 -14.14 -18.22 10.53
C LEU A 114 -13.34 -18.97 11.60
N MET A 115 -13.38 -18.56 12.86
CA MET A 115 -12.65 -19.20 13.95
C MET A 115 -12.99 -20.69 14.16
N PRO A 116 -14.27 -21.12 14.27
CA PRO A 116 -14.59 -22.54 14.36
C PRO A 116 -14.18 -23.30 13.09
N LEU A 117 -14.23 -22.68 11.91
CA LEU A 117 -13.74 -23.26 10.66
C LEU A 117 -12.22 -23.50 10.70
N PHE A 118 -11.45 -22.58 11.30
CA PHE A 118 -10.01 -22.72 11.51
C PHE A 118 -9.70 -23.82 12.54
N TRP A 119 -10.46 -23.91 13.63
CA TRP A 119 -10.36 -25.02 14.59
C TRP A 119 -10.62 -26.37 13.91
N MET A 120 -11.68 -26.47 13.10
CA MET A 120 -11.95 -27.66 12.30
C MET A 120 -10.74 -28.03 11.42
N TYR A 121 -10.13 -27.05 10.74
CA TYR A 121 -8.92 -27.30 9.96
C TYR A 121 -7.77 -27.86 10.82
N MET A 122 -7.51 -27.26 11.99
CA MET A 122 -6.45 -27.71 12.91
C MET A 122 -6.70 -29.10 13.52
N HIS A 123 -7.95 -29.55 13.56
CA HIS A 123 -8.32 -30.92 13.97
C HIS A 123 -8.47 -31.89 12.78
N GLY A 124 -7.98 -31.51 11.60
CA GLY A 124 -7.89 -32.37 10.43
C GLY A 124 -9.17 -32.55 9.61
N TYR A 125 -10.20 -31.75 9.88
CA TYR A 125 -11.41 -31.64 9.06
C TYR A 125 -11.15 -30.82 7.78
N GLY A 126 -12.07 -30.87 6.81
CA GLY A 126 -12.00 -30.03 5.63
C GLY A 126 -12.60 -28.65 5.88
N ALA A 127 -11.92 -27.59 5.45
CA ALA A 127 -12.34 -26.22 5.73
C ALA A 127 -12.36 -25.32 4.48
N PHE A 128 -13.53 -24.80 4.12
CA PHE A 128 -13.76 -24.07 2.89
C PHE A 128 -14.25 -22.65 3.18
N THR A 129 -13.59 -21.64 2.65
CA THR A 129 -14.13 -20.27 2.66
C THR A 129 -14.72 -19.97 1.30
N LEU A 130 -16.02 -19.68 1.25
CA LEU A 130 -16.75 -19.36 0.03
C LEU A 130 -16.83 -17.84 -0.14
N LEU A 131 -16.20 -17.32 -1.18
CA LEU A 131 -16.31 -15.94 -1.61
C LEU A 131 -17.55 -15.75 -2.48
N GLY A 132 -18.48 -14.92 -2.01
CA GLY A 132 -19.75 -14.64 -2.64
C GLY A 132 -19.69 -13.67 -3.81
N GLY A 133 -18.92 -13.99 -4.85
CA GLY A 133 -18.75 -13.13 -6.03
C GLY A 133 -20.06 -12.85 -6.78
N SER A 134 -21.01 -13.79 -6.80
CA SER A 134 -22.31 -13.64 -7.44
C SER A 134 -23.41 -13.17 -6.48
N THR A 135 -23.44 -13.70 -5.26
CA THR A 135 -24.42 -13.36 -4.21
C THR A 135 -24.37 -11.89 -3.82
N VAL A 136 -23.17 -11.31 -3.78
CA VAL A 136 -22.98 -9.88 -3.46
C VAL A 136 -23.67 -8.93 -4.44
N LYS A 137 -23.94 -9.36 -5.69
CA LYS A 137 -24.65 -8.54 -6.69
C LYS A 137 -26.14 -8.39 -6.37
N ILE A 138 -26.69 -9.34 -5.64
CA ILE A 138 -28.08 -9.33 -5.17
C ILE A 138 -28.14 -8.67 -3.81
N GLY A 139 -27.23 -9.07 -2.92
CA GLY A 139 -27.19 -8.62 -1.54
C GLY A 139 -28.09 -9.46 -0.64
N ASP A 140 -27.58 -9.77 0.55
CA ASP A 140 -28.34 -10.45 1.58
C ASP A 140 -29.33 -9.46 2.25
N PRO A 141 -30.65 -9.73 2.23
CA PRO A 141 -31.64 -8.88 2.89
C PRO A 141 -31.65 -9.05 4.41
N THR A 142 -30.94 -10.03 4.96
CA THR A 142 -30.95 -10.36 6.39
C THR A 142 -30.58 -9.16 7.25
N ASP A 143 -31.44 -8.85 8.23
CA ASP A 143 -31.26 -7.76 9.20
C ASP A 143 -31.17 -6.34 8.61
N ARG A 144 -31.76 -6.10 7.43
CA ARG A 144 -31.81 -4.78 6.79
C ARG A 144 -33.25 -4.36 6.49
N LEU A 145 -33.53 -3.07 6.66
CA LEU A 145 -34.84 -2.46 6.35
C LEU A 145 -34.86 -1.71 5.02
N LYS A 146 -33.69 -1.46 4.43
CA LYS A 146 -33.55 -0.76 3.16
C LYS A 146 -32.83 -1.65 2.16
N ASP A 147 -33.20 -1.49 0.90
CA ASP A 147 -32.49 -2.06 -0.24
C ASP A 147 -31.04 -1.59 -0.30
N ARG A 148 -30.22 -2.43 -0.91
CA ARG A 148 -28.81 -2.15 -1.06
C ARG A 148 -28.56 -1.28 -2.29
N GLU A 149 -27.83 -0.19 -2.10
CA GLU A 149 -27.33 0.61 -3.21
C GLU A 149 -26.52 -0.25 -4.19
N PRO A 150 -26.78 -0.13 -5.50
CA PRO A 150 -26.02 -0.85 -6.52
C PRO A 150 -24.52 -0.52 -6.42
N ILE A 151 -23.69 -1.56 -6.38
CA ILE A 151 -22.23 -1.40 -6.37
C ILE A 151 -21.72 -1.32 -7.81
N ALA A 152 -20.89 -0.32 -8.10
CA ALA A 152 -20.24 -0.20 -9.41
C ALA A 152 -19.38 -1.44 -9.71
N LYS A 153 -19.25 -1.83 -10.98
CA LYS A 153 -18.53 -3.05 -11.35
C LYS A 153 -17.05 -2.95 -11.00
N ALA A 154 -16.44 -1.78 -11.14
CA ALA A 154 -15.08 -1.53 -10.67
C ALA A 154 -14.93 -1.77 -9.16
N ASP A 155 -15.81 -1.22 -8.33
CA ASP A 155 -15.75 -1.40 -6.86
C ASP A 155 -15.97 -2.85 -6.45
N LEU A 156 -16.91 -3.53 -7.12
CA LEU A 156 -17.13 -4.95 -6.91
C LEU A 156 -15.88 -5.78 -7.25
N ALA A 157 -15.23 -5.51 -8.39
CA ALA A 157 -14.01 -6.19 -8.80
C ALA A 157 -12.87 -5.97 -7.79
N MET A 158 -12.74 -4.74 -7.28
CA MET A 158 -11.79 -4.39 -6.24
C MET A 158 -12.07 -5.16 -4.94
N ASN A 159 -13.32 -5.15 -4.46
CA ASN A 159 -13.72 -5.80 -3.21
C ASN A 159 -13.50 -7.32 -3.27
N VAL A 160 -13.97 -7.98 -4.33
CA VAL A 160 -13.77 -9.42 -4.56
C VAL A 160 -12.27 -9.77 -4.55
N THR A 161 -11.45 -8.95 -5.22
CA THR A 161 -10.00 -9.19 -5.29
C THR A 161 -9.33 -9.01 -3.94
N LYS A 162 -9.59 -7.91 -3.24
CA LYS A 162 -9.00 -7.62 -1.93
C LYS A 162 -9.38 -8.67 -0.89
N VAL A 163 -10.67 -8.99 -0.76
CA VAL A 163 -11.16 -10.02 0.19
C VAL A 163 -10.58 -11.39 -0.11
N HIS A 164 -10.45 -11.77 -1.38
CA HIS A 164 -9.81 -13.05 -1.76
C HIS A 164 -8.36 -13.17 -1.27
N PHE A 165 -7.55 -12.12 -1.44
CA PHE A 165 -6.16 -12.12 -0.95
C PHE A 165 -6.07 -12.00 0.56
N GLN A 166 -7.00 -11.28 1.20
CA GLN A 166 -7.10 -11.22 2.65
C GLN A 166 -7.44 -12.59 3.27
N LEU A 167 -8.38 -13.34 2.69
CA LEU A 167 -8.68 -14.72 3.11
C LEU A 167 -7.45 -15.64 2.93
N LYS A 168 -6.70 -15.48 1.84
CA LYS A 168 -5.44 -16.22 1.65
C LYS A 168 -4.39 -15.89 2.70
N LYS A 169 -4.26 -14.61 3.06
CA LYS A 169 -3.36 -14.13 4.11
C LYS A 169 -3.74 -14.75 5.46
N LEU A 170 -5.02 -14.66 5.83
CA LEU A 170 -5.54 -15.29 7.05
C LEU A 170 -5.23 -16.79 7.10
N TRP A 171 -5.53 -17.54 6.03
CA TRP A 171 -5.23 -18.97 5.99
C TRP A 171 -3.73 -19.30 6.13
N ALA A 172 -2.84 -18.47 5.58
CA ALA A 172 -1.40 -18.65 5.76
C ALA A 172 -1.00 -18.43 7.22
N ASN A 173 -1.57 -17.41 7.88
CA ASN A 173 -1.32 -17.14 9.28
C ASN A 173 -1.92 -18.22 10.21
N VAL A 174 -3.08 -18.79 9.86
CA VAL A 174 -3.66 -19.95 10.56
C VAL A 174 -2.71 -21.14 10.52
N GLU A 175 -2.09 -21.45 9.36
CA GLU A 175 -1.11 -22.54 9.26
C GLU A 175 0.15 -22.26 10.09
N THR A 176 0.59 -21.02 10.19
CA THR A 176 1.70 -20.62 11.07
C THR A 176 1.33 -20.75 12.55
N GLN A 177 0.13 -20.30 12.94
CA GLN A 177 -0.36 -20.43 14.31
C GLN A 177 -0.59 -21.89 14.71
N ALA A 178 -1.12 -22.72 13.82
CA ALA A 178 -1.27 -24.16 14.03
C ALA A 178 0.06 -24.77 14.52
N ARG A 179 1.17 -24.49 13.81
CA ARG A 179 2.50 -24.97 14.19
C ARG A 179 2.97 -24.42 15.55
N ARG A 180 2.69 -23.15 15.83
CA ARG A 180 3.03 -22.52 17.13
C ARG A 180 2.35 -23.24 18.30
N TYR A 181 1.13 -23.73 18.09
CA TYR A 181 0.37 -24.51 19.08
C TYR A 181 0.56 -26.03 18.95
N GLY A 182 1.56 -26.51 18.20
CA GLY A 182 1.90 -27.92 18.11
C GLY A 182 1.02 -28.76 17.16
N TYR A 183 0.20 -28.12 16.33
CA TYR A 183 -0.60 -28.82 15.32
C TYR A 183 0.23 -29.05 14.05
N GLU A 184 0.42 -30.33 13.69
CA GLU A 184 1.12 -30.72 12.48
C GLU A 184 0.17 -31.03 11.33
N LYS A 185 0.48 -30.48 10.16
CA LYS A 185 -0.36 -30.66 8.97
C LYS A 185 -0.18 -32.06 8.39
N GLU A 186 -1.23 -32.87 8.47
CA GLU A 186 -1.27 -34.16 7.79
C GLU A 186 -1.63 -34.02 6.30
N TRP A 187 -1.35 -35.07 5.53
CA TRP A 187 -1.70 -35.15 4.11
C TRP A 187 -3.21 -34.98 3.85
N ALA A 188 -4.05 -35.47 4.77
CA ALA A 188 -5.50 -35.49 4.60
C ALA A 188 -6.19 -34.16 4.94
N TRP A 189 -5.47 -33.19 5.50
CA TRP A 189 -6.02 -31.88 5.82
C TRP A 189 -6.32 -31.10 4.54
N GLN A 190 -7.54 -30.57 4.44
CA GLN A 190 -8.01 -29.87 3.25
C GLN A 190 -8.48 -28.48 3.60
N ARG A 191 -8.01 -27.48 2.85
CA ARG A 191 -8.58 -26.14 2.86
C ARG A 191 -8.68 -25.57 1.45
N ALA A 192 -9.71 -24.75 1.21
CA ALA A 192 -9.83 -24.04 -0.07
C ALA A 192 -10.54 -22.70 0.09
N VAL A 193 -10.13 -21.73 -0.73
CA VAL A 193 -10.90 -20.50 -0.99
C VAL A 193 -11.62 -20.69 -2.31
N VAL A 194 -12.94 -20.80 -2.28
CA VAL A 194 -13.82 -21.06 -3.44
C VAL A 194 -14.61 -19.79 -3.76
N ASN A 195 -15.03 -19.61 -5.01
CA ASN A 195 -15.87 -18.47 -5.41
C ASN A 195 -17.13 -18.99 -6.13
N ASN A 196 -18.31 -18.57 -5.68
CA ASN A 196 -19.59 -19.07 -6.20
C ASN A 196 -19.87 -18.65 -7.65
N ASN A 197 -19.18 -17.62 -8.14
CA ASN A 197 -19.25 -17.24 -9.54
C ASN A 197 -18.78 -18.35 -10.50
N THR A 198 -18.00 -19.32 -10.01
CA THR A 198 -17.54 -20.45 -10.83
C THR A 198 -18.67 -21.34 -11.33
N TRP A 199 -19.81 -21.41 -10.63
CA TRP A 199 -21.00 -22.12 -11.06
C TRP A 199 -22.14 -21.20 -11.49
N TRP A 200 -22.35 -20.05 -10.83
CA TRP A 200 -23.43 -19.13 -11.22
C TRP A 200 -23.31 -18.59 -12.65
N ASN A 201 -22.12 -18.60 -13.26
CA ASN A 201 -21.96 -18.25 -14.68
C ASN A 201 -22.52 -19.29 -15.67
N SER A 202 -22.72 -20.54 -15.24
CA SER A 202 -23.18 -21.63 -16.11
C SER A 202 -24.51 -22.23 -15.67
N VAL A 203 -24.90 -22.06 -14.40
CA VAL A 203 -26.20 -22.49 -13.88
C VAL A 203 -27.30 -21.62 -14.48
N THR A 204 -28.26 -22.26 -15.15
CA THR A 204 -29.43 -21.56 -15.68
C THR A 204 -30.48 -21.40 -14.57
N LEU A 205 -31.23 -20.30 -14.59
CA LEU A 205 -32.34 -20.08 -13.67
C LEU A 205 -33.37 -21.22 -13.76
N LEU A 206 -33.61 -21.74 -14.97
CA LEU A 206 -34.51 -22.88 -15.21
C LEU A 206 -34.09 -24.11 -14.42
N GLU A 207 -32.79 -24.40 -14.32
CA GLU A 207 -32.29 -25.54 -13.55
C GLU A 207 -32.57 -25.37 -12.06
N VAL A 208 -32.33 -24.17 -11.51
CA VAL A 208 -32.60 -23.86 -10.11
C VAL A 208 -34.09 -23.98 -9.80
N LEU A 209 -34.96 -23.42 -10.65
CA LEU A 209 -36.41 -23.50 -10.48
C LEU A 209 -36.92 -24.94 -10.55
N ARG A 210 -36.39 -25.73 -11.48
CA ARG A 210 -36.78 -27.14 -11.66
C ARG A 210 -36.38 -28.00 -10.47
N ARG A 211 -35.15 -27.82 -9.95
CA ARG A 211 -34.57 -28.70 -8.92
C ARG A 211 -34.84 -28.24 -7.49
N ALA A 212 -34.74 -26.95 -7.22
CA ALA A 212 -35.00 -26.38 -5.89
C ALA A 212 -36.38 -25.71 -5.84
N GLY A 213 -36.67 -24.81 -6.77
CA GLY A 213 -37.87 -23.96 -6.73
C GLY A 213 -39.20 -24.71 -6.63
N ARG A 214 -39.37 -25.84 -7.32
CA ARG A 214 -40.60 -26.68 -7.27
C ARG A 214 -40.97 -27.16 -5.87
N HIS A 215 -39.97 -27.33 -5.01
CA HIS A 215 -40.14 -27.89 -3.66
C HIS A 215 -40.16 -26.81 -2.57
N MET A 216 -39.81 -25.57 -2.91
CA MET A 216 -39.83 -24.44 -1.98
C MET A 216 -41.22 -23.81 -1.96
N ARG A 217 -41.80 -23.70 -0.76
CA ARG A 217 -43.09 -23.05 -0.55
C ARG A 217 -42.89 -21.58 -0.18
N ILE A 218 -43.61 -20.69 -0.87
CA ILE A 218 -43.54 -19.25 -0.63
C ILE A 218 -44.03 -18.88 0.78
N GLY A 219 -45.10 -19.52 1.27
CA GLY A 219 -45.67 -19.22 2.60
C GLY A 219 -44.63 -19.27 3.74
N PRO A 220 -43.92 -20.39 3.94
CA PRO A 220 -42.82 -20.49 4.91
C PRO A 220 -41.72 -19.44 4.70
N MET A 221 -41.35 -19.13 3.45
CA MET A 221 -40.34 -18.11 3.16
C MET A 221 -40.79 -16.71 3.61
N LEU A 222 -42.06 -16.35 3.36
CA LEU A 222 -42.65 -15.07 3.79
C LEU A 222 -42.84 -14.98 5.31
N SER A 223 -43.06 -16.12 5.97
CA SER A 223 -43.25 -16.17 7.43
C SER A 223 -41.97 -15.94 8.24
N ARG A 224 -40.80 -15.90 7.59
CA ARG A 224 -39.52 -15.63 8.27
C ARG A 224 -39.51 -14.23 8.84
N GLU A 225 -39.10 -14.09 10.10
CA GLU A 225 -39.13 -12.81 10.80
C GLU A 225 -38.35 -11.70 10.08
N THR A 226 -37.19 -12.02 9.49
CA THR A 226 -36.40 -11.05 8.71
C THR A 226 -37.14 -10.54 7.47
N VAL A 227 -37.85 -11.43 6.78
CA VAL A 227 -38.65 -11.11 5.58
C VAL A 227 -39.88 -10.31 6.00
N LYS A 228 -40.60 -10.78 7.02
CA LYS A 228 -41.80 -10.13 7.55
C LYS A 228 -41.50 -8.70 8.01
N ARG A 229 -40.41 -8.50 8.77
CA ARG A 229 -39.99 -7.19 9.25
C ARG A 229 -39.65 -6.27 8.08
N LYS A 230 -38.86 -6.72 7.11
CA LYS A 230 -38.53 -5.91 5.92
C LYS A 230 -39.77 -5.57 5.09
N MET A 231 -40.72 -6.49 4.95
CA MET A 231 -41.98 -6.24 4.22
C MET A 231 -42.95 -5.30 4.93
N SER A 232 -42.95 -5.26 6.26
CA SER A 232 -43.91 -4.46 7.05
C SER A 232 -43.35 -3.10 7.48
N GLU A 233 -42.06 -3.03 7.81
CA GLU A 233 -41.40 -1.84 8.36
C GLU A 233 -40.39 -1.19 7.38
N GLY A 234 -40.04 -1.89 6.29
CA GLY A 234 -39.05 -1.45 5.30
C GLY A 234 -39.66 -0.95 3.99
N ASP A 235 -38.84 -0.95 2.94
CA ASP A 235 -39.21 -0.57 1.56
C ASP A 235 -39.87 -1.70 0.74
N GLY A 236 -40.25 -2.80 1.40
CA GLY A 236 -40.68 -4.03 0.73
C GLY A 236 -39.49 -4.95 0.45
N MET A 237 -39.68 -5.96 -0.39
CA MET A 237 -38.60 -6.90 -0.74
C MET A 237 -38.62 -7.17 -2.24
N SER A 238 -37.48 -6.96 -2.90
CA SER A 238 -37.36 -7.27 -4.33
C SER A 238 -37.35 -8.78 -4.57
N PHE A 239 -37.74 -9.21 -5.77
CA PHE A 239 -37.65 -10.63 -6.15
C PHE A 239 -36.21 -11.16 -6.10
N ALA A 240 -35.23 -10.31 -6.39
CA ALA A 240 -33.82 -10.68 -6.31
C ALA A 240 -33.41 -11.03 -4.87
N GLU A 241 -33.72 -10.16 -3.92
CA GLU A 241 -33.47 -10.40 -2.49
C GLU A 241 -34.26 -11.60 -1.95
N PHE A 242 -35.52 -11.76 -2.35
CA PHE A 242 -36.33 -12.90 -1.97
C PHE A 242 -35.73 -14.24 -2.45
N THR A 243 -35.01 -14.22 -3.57
CA THR A 243 -34.34 -15.39 -4.15
C THR A 243 -32.97 -15.67 -3.50
N TYR A 244 -32.42 -14.74 -2.71
CA TYR A 244 -31.09 -14.88 -2.10
C TYR A 244 -30.90 -16.18 -1.28
N PRO A 245 -31.84 -16.60 -0.40
CA PRO A 245 -31.69 -17.85 0.35
C PRO A 245 -31.64 -19.09 -0.56
N ILE A 246 -32.31 -19.05 -1.72
CA ILE A 246 -32.26 -20.12 -2.72
C ILE A 246 -30.86 -20.20 -3.32
N MET A 247 -30.26 -19.04 -3.62
CA MET A 247 -28.92 -18.99 -4.17
C MET A 247 -27.86 -19.47 -3.18
N GLN A 248 -27.96 -19.07 -1.91
CA GLN A 248 -27.08 -19.57 -0.85
C GLN A 248 -27.25 -21.09 -0.62
N GLY A 249 -28.48 -21.60 -0.69
CA GLY A 249 -28.72 -23.05 -0.63
C GLY A 249 -28.15 -23.80 -1.85
N TRP A 250 -28.20 -23.20 -3.04
CA TRP A 250 -27.60 -23.77 -4.25
C TRP A 250 -26.07 -23.76 -4.21
N ASP A 251 -25.46 -22.74 -3.59
CA ASP A 251 -24.03 -22.72 -3.28
C ASP A 251 -23.66 -23.93 -2.42
N TRP A 252 -24.45 -24.20 -1.37
CA TRP A 252 -24.24 -25.38 -0.54
C TRP A 252 -24.43 -26.67 -1.34
N TRP A 253 -25.47 -26.79 -2.17
CA TRP A 253 -25.67 -27.96 -3.03
C TRP A 253 -24.45 -28.22 -3.92
N THR A 254 -23.89 -27.17 -4.51
CA THR A 254 -22.72 -27.31 -5.37
C THR A 254 -21.50 -27.81 -4.59
N LEU A 255 -21.25 -27.24 -3.40
CA LEU A 255 -20.16 -27.67 -2.52
C LEU A 255 -20.38 -29.08 -1.96
N PHE A 256 -21.61 -29.44 -1.62
CA PHE A 256 -22.01 -30.76 -1.14
C PHE A 256 -21.79 -31.81 -2.24
N ASN A 257 -22.27 -31.54 -3.45
CA ASN A 257 -22.18 -32.47 -4.57
C ASN A 257 -20.72 -32.66 -5.03
N GLN A 258 -20.00 -31.56 -5.28
CA GLN A 258 -18.66 -31.59 -5.90
C GLN A 258 -17.52 -31.79 -4.90
N GLN A 259 -17.60 -31.18 -3.72
CA GLN A 259 -16.51 -31.16 -2.73
C GLN A 259 -16.82 -31.98 -1.47
N LYS A 260 -18.05 -32.50 -1.33
CA LYS A 260 -18.54 -33.23 -0.16
C LYS A 260 -18.53 -32.37 1.11
N VAL A 261 -18.84 -31.09 0.96
CA VAL A 261 -19.03 -30.16 2.09
C VAL A 261 -20.39 -30.41 2.73
N GLN A 262 -20.37 -30.98 3.94
CA GLN A 262 -21.58 -31.38 4.67
C GLN A 262 -22.04 -30.34 5.68
N MET A 263 -21.17 -29.41 6.10
CA MET A 263 -21.46 -28.48 7.18
C MET A 263 -21.39 -27.01 6.75
N GLN A 264 -22.39 -26.19 7.11
CA GLN A 264 -22.33 -24.73 6.97
C GLN A 264 -22.20 -24.06 8.34
N ILE A 265 -21.29 -23.09 8.43
CA ILE A 265 -21.12 -22.24 9.60
C ILE A 265 -21.40 -20.79 9.19
N GLY A 266 -22.15 -20.05 10.01
CA GLY A 266 -22.47 -18.64 9.76
C GLY A 266 -22.67 -17.85 11.04
N GLY A 267 -22.85 -16.53 10.91
CA GLY A 267 -23.30 -15.69 12.03
C GLY A 267 -24.73 -16.03 12.46
N SER A 268 -25.15 -15.58 13.64
CA SER A 268 -26.51 -15.84 14.14
C SER A 268 -27.62 -15.29 13.25
N ASP A 269 -27.33 -14.22 12.51
CA ASP A 269 -28.19 -13.64 11.48
C ASP A 269 -28.45 -14.61 10.31
N GLN A 270 -27.50 -15.50 10.01
CA GLN A 270 -27.56 -16.43 8.89
C GLN A 270 -28.40 -17.69 9.15
N TYR A 271 -28.96 -17.88 10.35
CA TYR A 271 -29.66 -19.12 10.72
C TYR A 271 -30.75 -19.51 9.71
N GLY A 272 -31.61 -18.56 9.33
CA GLY A 272 -32.70 -18.81 8.38
C GLY A 272 -32.22 -19.22 6.99
N ASN A 273 -31.07 -18.70 6.54
CA ASN A 273 -30.46 -19.07 5.26
C ASN A 273 -29.79 -20.45 5.33
N ILE A 274 -29.16 -20.79 6.46
CA ILE A 274 -28.57 -22.12 6.70
C ILE A 274 -29.66 -23.19 6.69
N VAL A 275 -30.78 -22.97 7.40
CA VAL A 275 -31.91 -23.92 7.40
C VAL A 275 -32.46 -24.10 5.98
N ALA A 276 -32.64 -22.99 5.23
CA ALA A 276 -33.04 -23.07 3.81
C ALA A 276 -32.07 -23.93 2.99
N GLY A 277 -30.77 -23.76 3.23
CA GLY A 277 -29.73 -24.51 2.56
C GLY A 277 -29.77 -26.01 2.86
N VAL A 278 -30.00 -26.40 4.13
CA VAL A 278 -30.19 -27.81 4.52
C VAL A 278 -31.35 -28.42 3.73
N ASP A 279 -32.49 -27.74 3.66
CA ASP A 279 -33.68 -28.23 2.97
C ASP A 279 -33.46 -28.34 1.45
N ILE A 280 -32.80 -27.34 0.85
CA ILE A 280 -32.46 -27.33 -0.58
C ILE A 280 -31.52 -28.48 -0.91
N VAL A 281 -30.44 -28.66 -0.13
CA VAL A 281 -29.46 -29.73 -0.38
C VAL A 281 -30.12 -31.11 -0.28
N LYS A 282 -30.94 -31.34 0.76
CA LYS A 282 -31.69 -32.60 0.93
C LYS A 282 -32.64 -32.85 -0.24
N THR A 283 -33.45 -31.86 -0.57
CA THR A 283 -34.42 -31.95 -1.68
C THR A 283 -33.70 -32.28 -2.98
N VAL A 284 -32.70 -31.46 -3.35
CA VAL A 284 -32.01 -31.57 -4.64
C VAL A 284 -31.22 -32.89 -4.76
N ARG A 285 -30.70 -33.41 -3.64
CA ARG A 285 -30.08 -34.74 -3.54
C ARG A 285 -31.11 -35.85 -3.76
N ASP A 286 -32.23 -35.78 -3.05
CA ASP A 286 -33.21 -36.87 -2.97
C ASP A 286 -34.04 -36.99 -4.25
N THR A 287 -34.25 -35.87 -4.95
CA THR A 287 -34.99 -35.77 -6.22
C THR A 287 -34.07 -35.79 -7.46
N GLU A 288 -32.80 -36.19 -7.35
CA GLU A 288 -31.91 -36.31 -8.51
C GLU A 288 -32.43 -37.40 -9.47
N PRO A 289 -32.83 -37.05 -10.72
CA PRO A 289 -33.39 -38.01 -11.66
C PRO A 289 -32.34 -38.96 -12.27
N ASP A 290 -31.07 -38.54 -12.32
CA ASP A 290 -29.99 -39.37 -12.86
C ASP A 290 -29.46 -40.30 -11.76
N GLU A 291 -29.77 -41.60 -11.84
CA GLU A 291 -29.33 -42.62 -10.88
C GLU A 291 -27.81 -42.63 -10.71
N ALA A 292 -27.03 -42.34 -11.76
CA ALA A 292 -25.57 -42.32 -11.69
C ALA A 292 -25.03 -41.11 -10.91
N ARG A 293 -25.84 -40.06 -10.71
CA ARG A 293 -25.47 -38.85 -9.93
C ARG A 293 -26.07 -38.86 -8.54
N ARG A 294 -26.96 -39.79 -8.23
CA ARG A 294 -27.60 -39.88 -6.93
C ARG A 294 -26.55 -40.13 -5.86
N ILE A 295 -26.54 -39.29 -4.83
CA ILE A 295 -25.62 -39.43 -3.71
C ILE A 295 -26.28 -40.39 -2.71
N PRO A 296 -25.63 -41.51 -2.35
CA PRO A 296 -26.15 -42.44 -1.36
C PRO A 296 -26.41 -41.75 -0.02
N ARG A 297 -27.39 -42.26 0.73
CA ARG A 297 -27.74 -41.82 2.07
C ARG A 297 -27.92 -43.06 2.94
N ASP A 298 -26.97 -43.30 3.83
CA ASP A 298 -26.98 -44.49 4.70
C ASP A 298 -27.62 -44.17 6.06
N GLY A 299 -27.67 -42.89 6.45
CA GLY A 299 -28.40 -42.47 7.64
C GLY A 299 -28.39 -40.95 7.88
N PRO A 300 -28.88 -40.50 9.05
CA PRO A 300 -28.91 -39.07 9.41
C PRO A 300 -27.54 -38.39 9.40
N ILE A 301 -26.45 -39.15 9.61
CA ILE A 301 -25.07 -38.65 9.56
C ILE A 301 -24.57 -38.31 8.14
N ASP A 302 -25.34 -38.60 7.09
CA ASP A 302 -25.07 -38.16 5.71
C ASP A 302 -25.80 -36.88 5.34
N ASP A 303 -26.77 -36.46 6.16
CA ASP A 303 -27.54 -35.26 5.90
C ASP A 303 -26.69 -34.00 6.12
N PRO A 304 -26.94 -32.93 5.33
CA PRO A 304 -26.32 -31.64 5.56
C PRO A 304 -26.75 -31.08 6.92
N ALA A 305 -25.82 -30.45 7.63
CA ALA A 305 -26.04 -29.84 8.93
C ALA A 305 -25.37 -28.48 9.01
N GLY A 306 -25.81 -27.61 9.90
CA GLY A 306 -25.14 -26.33 10.09
C GLY A 306 -25.33 -25.79 11.49
N PHE A 307 -24.54 -24.80 11.85
CA PHE A 307 -24.71 -24.08 13.09
C PHE A 307 -24.32 -22.62 12.94
N THR A 308 -24.83 -21.79 13.85
CA THR A 308 -24.48 -20.38 13.92
C THR A 308 -23.56 -20.07 15.09
N VAL A 309 -22.70 -19.08 14.90
CA VAL A 309 -21.93 -18.45 15.98
C VAL A 309 -22.73 -17.33 16.63
N PRO A 310 -22.56 -17.10 17.95
CA PRO A 310 -23.29 -16.04 18.63
C PRO A 310 -22.95 -14.66 18.09
N LEU A 311 -23.93 -13.76 18.05
CA LEU A 311 -23.64 -12.36 17.80
C LEU A 311 -22.90 -11.79 19.01
N LEU A 312 -21.70 -11.28 18.79
CA LEU A 312 -20.99 -10.53 19.83
C LEU A 312 -21.59 -9.13 19.93
N LEU A 313 -22.13 -8.84 21.11
CA LEU A 313 -22.50 -7.50 21.55
C LEU A 313 -21.47 -7.08 22.60
N ASP A 314 -21.11 -5.81 22.63
CA ASP A 314 -20.36 -5.25 23.76
C ASP A 314 -21.28 -5.06 24.98
N SER A 315 -20.70 -4.70 26.11
CA SER A 315 -21.43 -4.39 27.35
C SER A 315 -22.47 -3.26 27.19
N SER A 316 -22.38 -2.46 26.12
CA SER A 316 -23.34 -1.40 25.77
C SER A 316 -24.43 -1.88 24.79
N GLY A 317 -24.43 -3.16 24.40
CA GLY A 317 -25.39 -3.74 23.47
C GLY A 317 -25.10 -3.46 21.98
N VAL A 318 -23.97 -2.84 21.65
CA VAL A 318 -23.57 -2.52 20.28
C VAL A 318 -22.88 -3.73 19.63
N LYS A 319 -23.13 -3.98 18.34
CA LYS A 319 -22.49 -5.07 17.59
C LYS A 319 -20.96 -4.94 17.61
N PHE A 320 -20.29 -6.00 18.04
CA PHE A 320 -18.84 -6.08 18.16
C PHE A 320 -18.14 -5.82 16.83
N GLY A 321 -17.09 -5.01 16.86
CA GLY A 321 -16.36 -4.57 15.67
C GLY A 321 -16.94 -3.33 14.99
N LYS A 322 -17.90 -2.63 15.62
CA LYS A 322 -18.28 -1.25 15.28
C LYS A 322 -17.83 -0.30 16.42
N SER A 323 -16.80 0.50 16.19
CA SER A 323 -16.32 1.53 17.11
C SER A 323 -16.88 2.88 16.71
N ALA A 324 -17.68 3.53 17.58
CA ALA A 324 -18.20 4.90 17.37
C ALA A 324 -18.76 5.16 15.95
N GLY A 325 -19.47 4.18 15.37
CA GLY A 325 -20.04 4.25 14.02
C GLY A 325 -19.18 3.68 12.88
N ASN A 326 -17.89 3.41 13.10
CA ASN A 326 -16.97 2.86 12.11
C ASN A 326 -16.62 1.39 12.36
N ALA A 327 -16.57 0.58 11.30
CA ALA A 327 -16.14 -0.81 11.40
C ALA A 327 -14.63 -0.92 11.67
N VAL A 328 -14.24 -1.90 12.49
CA VAL A 328 -12.82 -2.22 12.76
C VAL A 328 -12.33 -3.19 11.69
N TRP A 329 -11.62 -2.66 10.70
CA TRP A 329 -11.19 -3.41 9.52
C TRP A 329 -9.95 -4.27 9.78
N LEU A 330 -9.81 -5.34 9.00
CA LEU A 330 -8.63 -6.21 9.00
C LEU A 330 -7.57 -5.77 7.97
N ASP A 331 -7.81 -4.70 7.23
CA ASP A 331 -6.85 -4.08 6.32
C ASP A 331 -6.11 -2.98 7.07
N HIS A 332 -4.78 -3.07 7.11
CA HIS A 332 -3.93 -2.15 7.87
C HIS A 332 -3.92 -0.72 7.31
N PHE A 333 -4.37 -0.51 6.06
CA PHE A 333 -4.57 0.83 5.50
C PHE A 333 -5.91 1.46 5.90
N MET A 334 -6.86 0.67 6.38
CA MET A 334 -8.18 1.15 6.85
C MET A 334 -8.24 1.24 8.38
N THR A 335 -7.57 0.33 9.08
CA THR A 335 -7.39 0.37 10.53
C THR A 335 -5.94 0.01 10.80
N SER A 336 -5.15 0.95 11.31
CA SER A 336 -3.72 0.72 11.53
C SER A 336 -3.48 -0.47 12.46
N THR A 337 -2.31 -1.10 12.36
CA THR A 337 -1.92 -2.21 13.24
C THR A 337 -2.00 -1.79 14.72
N PHE A 338 -1.58 -0.55 15.00
CA PHE A 338 -1.64 0.07 16.32
C PHE A 338 -3.08 0.26 16.81
N ASP A 339 -3.99 0.74 15.95
CA ASP A 339 -5.40 0.96 16.31
C ASP A 339 -6.15 -0.34 16.52
N LEU A 340 -5.88 -1.35 15.67
CA LEU A 340 -6.45 -2.69 15.79
C LEU A 340 -5.98 -3.34 17.09
N TYR A 341 -4.69 -3.24 17.42
CA TYR A 341 -4.17 -3.71 18.71
C TYR A 341 -4.85 -2.98 19.87
N GLY A 342 -4.90 -1.66 19.82
CA GLY A 342 -5.54 -0.83 20.83
C GLY A 342 -7.03 -1.12 21.00
N TYR A 343 -7.76 -1.49 19.94
CA TYR A 343 -9.17 -1.86 20.02
C TYR A 343 -9.41 -3.05 20.97
N PHE A 344 -8.54 -4.07 20.92
CA PHE A 344 -8.60 -5.22 21.81
C PHE A 344 -8.07 -4.90 23.21
N VAL A 345 -7.01 -4.09 23.33
CA VAL A 345 -6.48 -3.64 24.64
C VAL A 345 -7.53 -2.87 25.45
N ARG A 346 -8.38 -2.10 24.77
CA ARG A 346 -9.44 -1.29 25.41
C ARG A 346 -10.68 -2.09 25.83
N ARG A 347 -10.73 -3.40 25.59
CA ARG A 347 -11.91 -4.21 25.98
C ARG A 347 -12.07 -4.27 27.50
N PRO A 348 -13.32 -4.30 28.01
CA PRO A 348 -13.59 -4.50 29.43
C PRO A 348 -13.04 -5.84 29.93
N ASP A 349 -12.74 -5.92 31.22
CA ASP A 349 -12.28 -7.15 31.86
C ASP A 349 -13.33 -8.27 31.76
N ASP A 350 -14.62 -7.96 31.92
CA ASP A 350 -15.72 -8.93 31.87
C ASP A 350 -15.83 -9.66 30.51
N ASP A 351 -15.38 -9.01 29.42
CA ASP A 351 -15.47 -9.57 28.08
C ASP A 351 -14.20 -10.34 27.68
N VAL A 352 -13.05 -10.09 28.31
CA VAL A 352 -11.75 -10.52 27.78
C VAL A 352 -11.60 -12.04 27.75
N GLU A 353 -12.11 -12.74 28.78
CA GLU A 353 -12.05 -14.22 28.83
C GLU A 353 -12.84 -14.83 27.66
N LYS A 354 -14.06 -14.33 27.43
CA LYS A 354 -14.92 -14.77 26.33
C LYS A 354 -14.24 -14.50 24.98
N LEU A 355 -13.63 -13.33 24.82
CA LEU A 355 -12.93 -12.97 23.58
C LEU A 355 -11.67 -13.83 23.37
N LEU A 356 -10.94 -14.17 24.42
CA LEU A 356 -9.80 -15.10 24.35
C LEU A 356 -10.26 -16.48 23.85
N LYS A 357 -11.39 -17.00 24.35
CA LYS A 357 -11.96 -18.29 23.91
C LYS A 357 -12.38 -18.28 22.44
N LEU A 358 -12.94 -17.16 21.98
CA LEU A 358 -13.55 -17.00 20.64
C LEU A 358 -12.59 -16.56 19.53
N PHE A 359 -11.51 -15.82 19.84
CA PHE A 359 -10.65 -15.22 18.81
C PHE A 359 -9.20 -15.71 18.83
N THR A 360 -8.86 -16.65 19.71
CA THR A 360 -7.50 -17.20 19.81
C THR A 360 -7.46 -18.72 19.64
N PHE A 361 -6.26 -19.24 19.37
CA PHE A 361 -5.98 -20.68 19.36
C PHE A 361 -5.37 -21.16 20.69
N MET A 362 -5.47 -20.36 21.76
CA MET A 362 -4.90 -20.71 23.06
C MET A 362 -5.66 -21.86 23.72
N PRO A 363 -4.97 -22.85 24.32
CA PRO A 363 -5.59 -23.86 25.19
C PRO A 363 -6.38 -23.21 26.33
N LEU A 364 -7.47 -23.84 26.77
CA LEU A 364 -8.35 -23.28 27.80
C LEU A 364 -7.61 -23.10 29.14
N GLU A 365 -6.68 -24.00 29.45
CA GLU A 365 -5.82 -23.93 30.64
C GLU A 365 -4.86 -22.74 30.57
N ALA A 366 -4.37 -22.40 29.37
CA ALA A 366 -3.53 -21.22 29.16
C ALA A 366 -4.34 -19.93 29.33
N ILE A 367 -5.60 -19.92 28.87
CA ILE A 367 -6.52 -18.80 29.09
C ILE A 367 -6.77 -18.62 30.59
N GLN A 368 -7.05 -19.69 31.33
CA GLN A 368 -7.25 -19.63 32.79
C GLN A 368 -6.02 -19.04 33.52
N LYS A 369 -4.80 -19.44 33.13
CA LYS A 369 -3.56 -18.87 33.70
C LYS A 369 -3.42 -17.37 33.43
N VAL A 370 -3.71 -16.93 32.21
CA VAL A 370 -3.68 -15.50 31.85
C VAL A 370 -4.75 -14.71 32.59
N MET A 371 -5.94 -15.29 32.77
CA MET A 371 -7.00 -14.68 33.57
C MET A 371 -6.64 -14.59 35.05
N ALA A 372 -5.97 -15.59 35.61
CA ALA A 372 -5.46 -15.52 36.99
C ALA A 372 -4.46 -14.37 37.17
N GLN A 373 -3.52 -14.20 36.23
CA GLN A 373 -2.59 -13.06 36.23
C GLN A 373 -3.31 -11.71 36.09
N GLN A 374 -4.36 -11.65 35.28
CA GLN A 374 -5.20 -10.44 35.14
C GLN A 374 -5.94 -10.12 36.44
N MET A 375 -6.42 -11.13 37.18
CA MET A 375 -7.10 -10.92 38.46
C MET A 375 -6.14 -10.46 39.57
N GLU A 376 -4.88 -10.91 39.55
CA GLU A 376 -3.85 -10.44 40.49
C GLU A 376 -3.56 -8.94 40.32
N ASP A 377 -3.50 -8.46 39.09
CA ASP A 377 -3.26 -7.05 38.79
C ASP A 377 -4.00 -6.58 37.53
N PRO A 378 -5.28 -6.19 37.67
CA PRO A 378 -6.10 -5.75 36.53
C PRO A 378 -5.53 -4.53 35.79
N SER A 379 -4.74 -3.71 36.50
CA SER A 379 -4.16 -2.48 35.94
C SER A 379 -3.18 -2.75 34.79
N LYS A 380 -2.52 -3.91 34.81
CA LYS A 380 -1.55 -4.33 33.77
C LYS A 380 -2.19 -4.79 32.46
N ARG A 381 -3.49 -5.11 32.47
CA ARG A 381 -4.24 -5.57 31.27
C ARG A 381 -3.56 -6.71 30.51
N VAL A 382 -2.97 -7.66 31.23
CA VAL A 382 -2.20 -8.78 30.67
C VAL A 382 -3.06 -9.60 29.71
N ALA A 383 -4.32 -9.88 30.09
CA ALA A 383 -5.25 -10.65 29.26
C ALA A 383 -5.60 -9.92 27.95
N GLN A 384 -5.82 -8.61 28.00
CA GLN A 384 -6.17 -7.81 26.83
C GLN A 384 -4.98 -7.65 25.89
N HIS A 385 -3.77 -7.46 26.42
CA HIS A 385 -2.54 -7.46 25.61
C HIS A 385 -2.28 -8.81 24.94
N CYS A 386 -2.58 -9.91 25.64
CA CYS A 386 -2.51 -11.26 25.10
C CYS A 386 -3.53 -11.44 23.96
N LEU A 387 -4.78 -11.08 24.18
CA LEU A 387 -5.85 -11.11 23.17
C LEU A 387 -5.45 -10.30 21.92
N ALA A 388 -5.03 -9.05 22.12
CA ALA A 388 -4.62 -8.16 21.03
C ALA A 388 -3.47 -8.74 20.22
N TYR A 389 -2.47 -9.33 20.90
CA TYR A 389 -1.33 -9.97 20.25
C TYR A 389 -1.74 -11.19 19.42
N GLU A 390 -2.55 -12.09 19.96
CA GLU A 390 -2.99 -13.30 19.26
C GLU A 390 -3.85 -12.96 18.03
N VAL A 391 -4.80 -12.03 18.16
CA VAL A 391 -5.63 -11.60 17.02
C VAL A 391 -4.80 -10.89 15.96
N LEU A 392 -3.91 -9.98 16.36
CA LEU A 392 -3.07 -9.28 15.41
C LEU A 392 -2.11 -10.23 14.68
N THR A 393 -1.60 -11.24 15.39
CA THR A 393 -0.76 -12.30 14.80
C THR A 393 -1.53 -13.09 13.75
N LEU A 394 -2.80 -13.42 14.01
CA LEU A 394 -3.67 -14.08 13.04
C LEU A 394 -3.93 -13.19 11.81
N VAL A 395 -4.14 -11.89 11.98
CA VAL A 395 -4.54 -10.98 10.90
C VAL A 395 -3.36 -10.48 10.07
N HIS A 396 -2.29 -10.05 10.72
CA HIS A 396 -1.14 -9.37 10.09
C HIS A 396 0.17 -10.14 10.18
N GLY A 397 0.23 -11.21 10.97
CA GLY A 397 1.43 -12.01 11.19
C GLY A 397 2.19 -11.58 12.44
N GLU A 398 3.15 -12.41 12.85
CA GLU A 398 3.83 -12.30 14.14
C GLU A 398 4.72 -11.05 14.26
N GLU A 399 5.42 -10.67 13.18
CA GLU A 399 6.31 -9.50 13.18
C GLU A 399 5.53 -8.21 13.49
N ALA A 400 4.44 -7.97 12.76
CA ALA A 400 3.57 -6.81 12.98
C ALA A 400 2.92 -6.82 14.38
N ALA A 401 2.63 -8.01 14.92
CA ALA A 401 2.06 -8.14 16.25
C ALA A 401 3.05 -7.81 17.37
N LYS A 402 4.32 -8.21 17.22
CA LYS A 402 5.40 -7.87 18.15
C LYS A 402 5.64 -6.37 18.18
N GLU A 403 5.75 -5.76 17.00
CA GLU A 403 5.98 -4.33 16.87
C GLU A 403 4.85 -3.51 17.51
N ALA A 404 3.58 -3.84 17.22
CA ALA A 404 2.45 -3.14 17.82
C ALA A 404 2.39 -3.31 19.35
N ARG A 405 2.74 -4.50 19.87
CA ARG A 405 2.83 -4.74 21.31
C ARG A 405 3.92 -3.87 21.95
N GLU A 406 5.10 -3.81 21.34
CA GLU A 406 6.21 -2.98 21.83
C GLU A 406 5.83 -1.49 21.82
N GLN A 407 5.18 -0.99 20.77
CA GLN A 407 4.70 0.39 20.70
C GLN A 407 3.69 0.73 21.82
N HIS A 408 2.72 -0.16 22.07
CA HIS A 408 1.76 0.03 23.16
C HIS A 408 2.44 0.02 24.54
N GLN A 409 3.44 -0.84 24.73
CA GLN A 409 4.25 -0.87 25.97
C GLN A 409 5.10 0.40 26.14
N MET A 410 5.70 0.91 25.05
CA MET A 410 6.50 2.15 25.07
C MET A 410 5.64 3.39 25.36
N MET A 411 4.44 3.47 24.77
CA MET A 411 3.49 4.56 25.03
C MET A 411 3.08 4.60 26.51
N TYR A 412 2.88 3.44 27.13
CA TYR A 412 2.56 3.35 28.56
C TYR A 412 3.74 3.80 29.45
N ASN A 413 4.98 3.55 29.01
CA ASN A 413 6.20 3.91 29.73
C ASN A 413 6.71 5.34 29.45
N LYS A 414 5.93 6.19 28.75
CA LYS A 414 6.30 7.58 28.38
C LYS A 414 7.65 7.69 27.64
N VAL A 415 8.04 6.65 26.90
CA VAL A 415 9.25 6.66 26.05
C VAL A 415 8.87 7.22 24.67
N PRO A 416 9.69 8.09 24.04
CA PRO A 416 9.40 8.59 22.70
C PRO A 416 9.24 7.44 21.70
N LEU A 417 8.12 7.44 20.96
CA LEU A 417 7.85 6.41 19.95
C LEU A 417 8.80 6.59 18.76
N PRO A 418 9.45 5.52 18.26
CA PRO A 418 10.02 5.55 16.93
C PRO A 418 8.90 5.72 15.89
N VAL A 419 9.14 6.54 14.87
CA VAL A 419 8.24 6.68 13.71
C VAL A 419 8.29 5.37 12.92
N VAL A 420 7.14 4.73 12.67
CA VAL A 420 7.09 3.50 11.86
C VAL A 420 6.09 3.54 10.71
N ALA A 421 6.46 2.81 9.65
CA ALA A 421 5.73 2.57 8.41
C ALA A 421 4.31 2.05 8.66
N GLY A 422 3.32 2.73 8.07
CA GLY A 422 1.92 2.29 8.08
C GLY A 422 0.96 3.12 8.94
N ALA A 423 1.42 4.19 9.60
CA ALA A 423 0.49 5.22 10.10
C ALA A 423 -0.27 5.87 8.92
N PRO A 424 -1.50 6.39 9.13
CA PRO A 424 -2.20 7.18 8.11
C PRO A 424 -1.33 8.40 7.73
N GLY A 425 -0.69 8.35 6.55
CA GLY A 425 0.26 9.38 6.10
C GLY A 425 1.76 9.06 6.28
N ALA A 426 2.13 7.89 6.82
CA ALA A 426 3.54 7.45 6.82
C ALA A 426 4.01 7.09 5.40
N GLU A 427 5.20 7.56 5.03
CA GLU A 427 5.82 7.27 3.73
C GLU A 427 5.97 5.75 3.53
N TYR A 428 5.51 5.27 2.37
CA TYR A 428 5.50 3.85 2.03
C TYR A 428 6.91 3.38 1.64
N GLU A 429 7.53 2.55 2.49
CA GLU A 429 8.77 1.87 2.15
C GLU A 429 8.49 0.49 1.53
N PRO A 430 8.99 0.20 0.31
CA PRO A 430 8.85 -1.12 -0.29
C PRO A 430 9.58 -2.20 0.54
N PRO A 431 9.02 -3.41 0.70
CA PRO A 431 9.59 -4.44 1.57
C PRO A 431 11.01 -4.83 1.15
N VAL A 432 11.92 -4.86 2.12
CA VAL A 432 13.28 -5.38 1.94
C VAL A 432 13.24 -6.92 2.02
N GLY A 433 13.02 -7.59 0.89
CA GLY A 433 13.01 -9.08 0.83
C GLY A 433 12.04 -9.65 -0.21
N PRO A 434 11.84 -10.99 -0.25
CA PRO A 434 10.82 -11.60 -1.10
C PRO A 434 9.41 -11.23 -0.62
N THR A 435 8.53 -10.88 -1.55
CA THR A 435 7.14 -10.51 -1.23
C THR A 435 6.33 -11.73 -0.76
N THR A 436 5.94 -11.73 0.51
CA THR A 436 5.01 -12.65 1.17
C THR A 436 3.59 -12.06 1.19
N LEU A 437 2.61 -12.80 1.73
CA LEU A 437 1.25 -12.28 1.94
C LEU A 437 1.19 -11.22 3.06
N ASN A 438 2.15 -11.22 3.99
CA ASN A 438 2.15 -10.32 5.14
C ASN A 438 2.86 -9.00 4.84
N ASN A 439 3.94 -9.02 4.04
CA ASN A 439 4.67 -7.83 3.63
C ASN A 439 4.24 -7.29 2.26
N ALA A 440 3.18 -7.84 1.64
CA ALA A 440 2.75 -7.38 0.33
C ALA A 440 2.43 -5.87 0.37
N PRO A 441 2.93 -5.08 -0.59
CA PRO A 441 2.61 -3.67 -0.70
C PRO A 441 1.12 -3.40 -0.80
N ARG A 442 0.75 -2.11 -0.62
CA ARG A 442 -0.61 -1.64 -0.87
C ARG A 442 -1.09 -2.17 -2.22
N ILE A 443 -2.21 -2.89 -2.17
CA ILE A 443 -2.76 -3.52 -3.36
C ILE A 443 -3.42 -2.47 -4.24
N ASP A 444 -4.06 -1.45 -3.66
CA ASP A 444 -4.68 -0.33 -4.37
C ASP A 444 -3.70 0.84 -4.59
N MET A 445 -3.72 1.38 -5.80
CA MET A 445 -2.96 2.57 -6.16
C MET A 445 -3.70 3.37 -7.24
N ARG A 446 -3.39 4.65 -7.39
CA ARG A 446 -3.92 5.49 -8.47
C ARG A 446 -2.85 5.74 -9.51
N LEU A 447 -3.21 5.73 -10.78
CA LEU A 447 -2.31 6.08 -11.88
C LEU A 447 -3.04 6.91 -12.94
N PRO A 448 -2.33 7.82 -13.62
CA PRO A 448 -2.93 8.69 -14.63
C PRO A 448 -3.34 7.94 -15.90
N ARG A 449 -4.43 8.38 -16.53
CA ARG A 449 -4.97 7.77 -17.77
C ARG A 449 -3.97 7.82 -18.92
N SER A 450 -3.20 8.90 -19.07
CA SER A 450 -2.18 9.01 -20.14
C SER A 450 -1.10 7.92 -20.06
N LEU A 451 -0.76 7.48 -18.85
CA LEU A 451 0.20 6.41 -18.62
C LEU A 451 -0.35 5.05 -19.08
N ILE A 452 -1.60 4.75 -18.73
CA ILE A 452 -2.23 3.46 -19.01
C ILE A 452 -2.60 3.31 -20.49
N MET A 453 -3.10 4.38 -21.12
CA MET A 453 -3.50 4.37 -22.53
C MET A 453 -2.31 4.56 -23.48
N GLY A 454 -1.32 5.35 -23.07
CA GLY A 454 -0.28 5.87 -23.98
C GLY A 454 1.08 5.20 -23.87
N LYS A 455 1.36 4.43 -22.81
CA LYS A 455 2.69 3.84 -22.58
C LYS A 455 2.69 2.31 -22.69
N SER A 456 3.87 1.75 -22.89
CA SER A 456 4.06 0.30 -22.98
C SER A 456 3.74 -0.40 -21.66
N ILE A 457 3.28 -1.65 -21.73
CA ILE A 457 2.99 -2.45 -20.54
C ILE A 457 4.20 -2.59 -19.60
N GLY A 458 5.43 -2.59 -20.14
CA GLY A 458 6.66 -2.59 -19.35
C GLY A 458 6.83 -1.34 -18.48
N ARG A 459 6.44 -0.15 -18.98
CA ARG A 459 6.41 1.09 -18.19
C ARG A 459 5.30 1.07 -17.15
N ILE A 460 4.12 0.53 -17.50
CA ILE A 460 2.99 0.40 -16.56
C ILE A 460 3.37 -0.54 -15.41
N LEU A 461 4.04 -1.66 -15.69
CA LEU A 461 4.54 -2.58 -14.65
C LEU A 461 5.58 -1.93 -13.73
N TYR A 462 6.43 -1.05 -14.26
CA TYR A 462 7.38 -0.28 -13.45
C TYR A 462 6.68 0.77 -12.58
N ALA A 463 5.78 1.55 -13.17
CA ALA A 463 4.98 2.54 -12.45
C ALA A 463 4.10 1.90 -11.36
N ALA A 464 3.59 0.69 -11.60
CA ALA A 464 2.84 -0.08 -10.62
C ALA A 464 3.72 -0.67 -9.48
N GLY A 465 5.04 -0.47 -9.52
CA GLY A 465 5.98 -1.06 -8.55
C GLY A 465 6.07 -2.59 -8.64
N LEU A 466 5.66 -3.20 -9.75
CA LEU A 466 5.79 -4.64 -10.00
C LEU A 466 7.16 -4.98 -10.63
N ALA A 467 7.77 -4.05 -11.35
CA ALA A 467 9.11 -4.19 -11.91
C ALA A 467 10.09 -3.23 -11.23
N SER A 468 11.39 -3.58 -11.18
CA SER A 468 12.43 -2.70 -10.63
C SER A 468 12.88 -1.61 -11.61
N SER A 469 12.61 -1.81 -12.91
CA SER A 469 12.90 -0.86 -13.98
C SER A 469 11.96 -1.09 -15.16
N THR A 470 11.91 -0.15 -16.10
CA THR A 470 11.16 -0.33 -17.36
C THR A 470 11.65 -1.54 -18.15
N SER A 471 12.98 -1.76 -18.22
CA SER A 471 13.58 -2.92 -18.91
C SER A 471 13.20 -4.24 -18.24
N ASP A 472 13.19 -4.27 -16.90
CA ASP A 472 12.69 -5.42 -16.14
C ASP A 472 11.20 -5.68 -16.42
N GLY A 473 10.38 -4.62 -16.51
CA GLY A 473 8.97 -4.73 -16.89
C GLY A 473 8.77 -5.36 -18.27
N HIS A 474 9.55 -4.94 -19.26
CA HIS A 474 9.53 -5.55 -20.59
C HIS A 474 9.98 -7.02 -20.58
N ARG A 475 11.01 -7.35 -19.80
CA ARG A 475 11.47 -8.73 -19.61
C ARG A 475 10.38 -9.61 -19.00
N LEU A 476 9.69 -9.13 -17.95
CA LEU A 476 8.59 -9.85 -17.30
C LEU A 476 7.43 -10.12 -18.25
N ALA A 477 7.08 -9.14 -19.10
CA ALA A 477 6.06 -9.30 -20.13
C ALA A 477 6.49 -10.31 -21.20
N ALA A 478 7.74 -10.26 -21.67
CA ALA A 478 8.26 -11.21 -22.66
C ALA A 478 8.28 -12.65 -22.13
N GLN A 479 8.62 -12.83 -20.86
CA GLN A 479 8.66 -14.14 -20.18
C GLN A 479 7.29 -14.62 -19.69
N LYS A 480 6.20 -13.87 -19.93
CA LYS A 480 4.85 -14.17 -19.40
C LYS A 480 4.84 -14.34 -17.87
N ALA A 481 5.71 -13.61 -17.18
CA ALA A 481 5.87 -13.64 -15.72
C ALA A 481 4.95 -12.63 -15.00
N ALA A 482 4.33 -11.72 -15.76
CA ALA A 482 3.28 -10.81 -15.30
C ALA A 482 1.92 -11.22 -15.85
N TYR A 483 0.85 -10.88 -15.12
CA TYR A 483 -0.52 -11.22 -15.44
C TYR A 483 -1.42 -9.99 -15.32
N ILE A 484 -2.47 -9.95 -16.11
CA ILE A 484 -3.51 -8.92 -16.12
C ILE A 484 -4.87 -9.56 -15.84
N GLY A 485 -5.75 -8.85 -15.13
CA GLY A 485 -7.15 -9.22 -14.97
C GLY A 485 -7.88 -9.16 -16.30
N GLY A 486 -8.52 -10.25 -16.72
CA GLY A 486 -9.27 -10.29 -17.98
C GLY A 486 -10.02 -11.61 -18.16
N LEU A 487 -10.95 -11.65 -19.12
CA LEU A 487 -11.74 -12.86 -19.41
C LEU A 487 -10.85 -14.06 -19.81
N PRO A 488 -11.13 -15.28 -19.29
CA PRO A 488 -10.31 -16.46 -19.54
C PRO A 488 -10.45 -16.97 -20.98
N GLY A 489 -9.42 -17.64 -21.50
CA GLY A 489 -9.46 -18.36 -22.78
C GLY A 489 -9.31 -17.51 -24.04
N ARG A 490 -8.93 -16.23 -23.92
CA ARG A 490 -8.67 -15.33 -25.05
C ARG A 490 -7.17 -15.23 -25.39
N ARG A 491 -6.86 -14.92 -26.65
CA ARG A 491 -5.49 -14.69 -27.10
C ARG A 491 -4.94 -13.39 -26.47
N PRO A 492 -3.64 -13.33 -26.11
CA PRO A 492 -3.01 -12.11 -25.63
C PRO A 492 -3.20 -10.95 -26.62
N GLY A 493 -3.60 -9.76 -26.15
CA GLY A 493 -3.85 -8.59 -27.01
C GLY A 493 -5.22 -8.55 -27.71
N LYS A 494 -6.14 -9.47 -27.40
CA LYS A 494 -7.59 -9.30 -27.65
C LYS A 494 -8.31 -9.23 -26.31
N GLY A 495 -7.94 -8.23 -25.52
CA GLY A 495 -8.44 -8.05 -24.16
C GLY A 495 -9.91 -7.68 -24.13
N GLU A 496 -10.62 -8.28 -23.18
CA GLU A 496 -11.88 -7.76 -22.66
C GLU A 496 -11.73 -7.62 -21.14
N PRO A 497 -12.47 -6.70 -20.50
CA PRO A 497 -12.40 -6.49 -19.07
C PRO A 497 -12.68 -7.78 -18.29
N MET A 498 -12.06 -7.89 -17.12
CA MET A 498 -12.35 -8.99 -16.20
C MET A 498 -13.81 -8.93 -15.76
N ASN A 499 -14.47 -10.08 -15.63
CA ASN A 499 -15.77 -10.11 -14.94
C ASN A 499 -15.54 -9.70 -13.47
N PRO A 500 -16.21 -8.66 -12.95
CA PRO A 500 -16.00 -8.16 -11.59
C PRO A 500 -16.11 -9.22 -10.49
N SER A 501 -16.96 -10.22 -10.71
CA SER A 501 -17.20 -11.30 -9.77
C SER A 501 -16.15 -12.42 -9.86
N GLN A 502 -15.26 -12.39 -10.85
CA GLN A 502 -14.31 -13.46 -11.14
C GLN A 502 -12.87 -12.94 -11.16
N LEU A 503 -11.99 -13.56 -10.38
CA LEU A 503 -10.57 -13.27 -10.45
C LEU A 503 -9.88 -14.17 -11.48
N THR A 504 -9.84 -13.73 -12.75
CA THR A 504 -9.17 -14.44 -13.85
C THR A 504 -7.92 -13.70 -14.31
N TRP A 505 -6.88 -14.48 -14.64
CA TRP A 505 -5.56 -13.96 -14.96
C TRP A 505 -5.14 -14.38 -16.36
N ASN A 506 -4.85 -13.40 -17.21
CA ASN A 506 -4.25 -13.60 -18.52
C ASN A 506 -2.77 -13.23 -18.47
N PRO A 507 -1.86 -14.03 -19.08
CA PRO A 507 -0.46 -13.67 -19.14
C PRO A 507 -0.29 -12.39 -19.96
N VAL A 508 0.45 -11.43 -19.41
CA VAL A 508 0.84 -10.22 -20.13
C VAL A 508 1.84 -10.60 -21.20
N THR A 509 1.67 -10.06 -22.40
CA THR A 509 2.64 -10.12 -23.48
C THR A 509 3.03 -8.70 -23.90
N LEU A 510 4.08 -8.58 -24.70
CA LEU A 510 4.37 -7.31 -25.38
C LEU A 510 3.29 -7.06 -26.43
N TRP A 511 2.43 -6.07 -26.17
CA TRP A 511 1.40 -5.59 -27.09
C TRP A 511 1.49 -4.08 -27.24
N PHE A 512 0.76 -3.54 -28.22
CA PHE A 512 0.68 -2.10 -28.43
C PHE A 512 0.05 -1.38 -27.22
N PRO A 513 0.53 -0.19 -26.83
CA PRO A 513 0.05 0.54 -25.65
C PRO A 513 -1.49 0.60 -25.51
N GLN A 514 -2.18 0.83 -26.63
CA GLN A 514 -3.64 0.97 -26.71
C GLN A 514 -4.39 -0.30 -26.29
N GLU A 515 -3.76 -1.47 -26.41
CA GLU A 515 -4.35 -2.76 -26.04
C GLU A 515 -4.56 -2.89 -24.54
N THR A 516 -3.78 -2.17 -23.72
CA THR A 516 -3.94 -2.20 -22.25
C THR A 516 -5.29 -1.65 -21.83
N GLY A 517 -5.82 -0.66 -22.56
CA GLY A 517 -7.11 -0.06 -22.25
C GLY A 517 -8.29 -1.01 -22.36
N LYS A 518 -8.20 -2.03 -23.21
CA LYS A 518 -9.27 -3.03 -23.39
C LYS A 518 -9.49 -3.92 -22.16
N TYR A 519 -8.57 -3.91 -21.21
CA TYR A 519 -8.66 -4.67 -19.96
C TYR A 519 -9.21 -3.83 -18.79
N LEU A 520 -9.56 -2.55 -19.01
CA LEU A 520 -10.13 -1.70 -17.97
C LEU A 520 -11.55 -2.11 -17.60
N ILE A 521 -11.81 -2.25 -16.31
CA ILE A 521 -13.15 -2.47 -15.76
C ILE A 521 -13.77 -1.09 -15.51
N ASP A 522 -14.94 -0.83 -16.11
CA ASP A 522 -15.65 0.47 -16.13
C ASP A 522 -14.76 1.67 -16.53
N ASP A 523 -13.75 1.47 -17.39
CA ASP A 523 -12.76 2.49 -17.76
C ASP A 523 -11.99 3.12 -16.57
N LYS A 524 -12.07 2.50 -15.39
CA LYS A 524 -11.58 3.03 -14.11
C LYS A 524 -10.62 2.10 -13.38
N LEU A 525 -10.64 0.80 -13.63
CA LEU A 525 -9.85 -0.15 -12.84
C LEU A 525 -9.02 -1.10 -13.71
N LEU A 526 -7.73 -1.25 -13.39
CA LEU A 526 -6.81 -2.19 -14.00
C LEU A 526 -6.20 -3.08 -12.93
N ILE A 527 -6.23 -4.40 -13.10
CA ILE A 527 -5.67 -5.34 -12.11
C ILE A 527 -4.46 -6.05 -12.72
N LEU A 528 -3.29 -5.94 -12.08
CA LEU A 528 -2.03 -6.55 -12.49
C LEU A 528 -1.47 -7.46 -11.39
N ARG A 529 -0.70 -8.48 -11.77
CA ARG A 529 -0.04 -9.39 -10.83
C ARG A 529 1.33 -9.83 -11.34
N LYS A 530 2.31 -9.89 -10.44
CA LYS A 530 3.61 -10.55 -10.63
C LYS A 530 3.72 -11.76 -9.69
N GLY A 531 3.98 -12.94 -10.24
CA GLY A 531 4.05 -14.17 -9.45
C GLY A 531 2.70 -14.53 -8.81
N LYS A 532 2.71 -15.09 -7.59
CA LYS A 532 1.50 -15.57 -6.88
C LYS A 532 0.89 -14.56 -5.91
N HIS A 533 1.70 -13.69 -5.31
CA HIS A 533 1.33 -12.87 -4.16
C HIS A 533 1.42 -11.36 -4.40
N ASN A 534 2.20 -10.91 -5.39
CA ASN A 534 2.37 -9.49 -5.66
C ASN A 534 1.33 -9.00 -6.67
N VAL A 535 0.27 -8.35 -6.17
CA VAL A 535 -0.89 -7.89 -6.95
C VAL A 535 -1.01 -6.37 -6.83
N ARG A 536 -1.46 -5.71 -7.89
CA ARG A 536 -1.81 -4.29 -7.94
C ARG A 536 -3.18 -4.11 -8.57
N ILE A 537 -4.02 -3.35 -7.90
CA ILE A 537 -5.29 -2.84 -8.34
C ILE A 537 -5.06 -1.35 -8.57
N ILE A 538 -5.09 -0.94 -9.84
CA ILE A 538 -4.77 0.40 -10.28
C ILE A 538 -6.08 1.08 -10.61
N GLN A 539 -6.43 2.10 -9.85
CA GLN A 539 -7.50 3.02 -10.18
C GLN A 539 -6.97 4.05 -11.18
N VAL A 540 -7.53 4.06 -12.37
CA VAL A 540 -7.19 5.00 -13.44
C VAL A 540 -7.98 6.28 -13.21
N ILE A 541 -7.27 7.36 -12.94
CA ILE A 541 -7.84 8.70 -12.77
C ILE A 541 -7.40 9.63 -13.91
N SER A 542 -8.08 10.76 -14.07
CA SER A 542 -7.68 11.73 -15.08
C SER A 542 -6.30 12.31 -14.77
N ASP A 543 -5.60 12.80 -15.79
CA ASP A 543 -4.27 13.39 -15.59
C ASP A 543 -4.34 14.64 -14.69
N VAL A 544 -5.42 15.42 -14.78
CA VAL A 544 -5.67 16.61 -13.94
C VAL A 544 -5.88 16.20 -12.48
N GLU A 545 -6.79 15.25 -12.21
CA GLU A 545 -7.01 14.75 -10.83
C GLU A 545 -5.74 14.12 -10.25
N TYR A 546 -4.91 13.49 -11.09
CA TYR A 546 -3.63 12.91 -10.65
C TYR A 546 -2.63 14.00 -10.26
N GLU A 547 -2.51 15.06 -11.06
CA GLU A 547 -1.66 16.21 -10.74
C GLU A 547 -2.12 16.93 -9.47
N GLU A 548 -3.44 17.13 -9.30
CA GLU A 548 -4.05 17.71 -8.10
C GLU A 548 -3.83 16.85 -6.84
N SER A 549 -3.81 15.51 -6.99
CA SER A 549 -3.54 14.60 -5.87
C SER A 549 -2.12 14.75 -5.31
N GLY A 550 -1.19 15.33 -6.08
CA GLY A 550 0.23 15.43 -5.72
C GLY A 550 0.97 14.10 -5.66
N GLU A 551 0.32 12.98 -6.01
CA GLU A 551 0.91 11.64 -5.98
C GLU A 551 2.06 11.49 -7.02
N GLU A 552 3.01 10.62 -6.71
CA GLU A 552 4.14 10.33 -7.60
C GLU A 552 4.26 8.83 -7.85
N TYR A 553 4.70 8.47 -9.06
CA TYR A 553 4.93 7.07 -9.43
C TYR A 553 6.33 6.84 -10.00
N PRO A 554 6.90 5.63 -9.82
CA PRO A 554 8.20 5.27 -10.38
C PRO A 554 8.25 5.49 -11.90
N GLY A 555 9.15 6.37 -12.35
CA GLY A 555 9.33 6.69 -13.76
C GLY A 555 8.41 7.78 -14.32
N MET A 556 7.76 8.56 -13.45
CA MET A 556 7.03 9.77 -13.84
C MET A 556 7.95 10.75 -14.58
N LEU A 557 7.39 11.40 -15.61
CA LEU A 557 8.14 12.38 -16.39
C LEU A 557 8.43 13.61 -15.52
N PHE A 558 9.63 14.18 -15.68
CA PHE A 558 10.13 15.37 -14.97
C PHE A 558 10.36 15.27 -13.46
N LYS A 559 9.92 14.20 -12.78
CA LYS A 559 10.10 13.98 -11.33
C LYS A 559 11.18 12.96 -10.92
N GLY A 560 12.14 12.69 -11.81
CA GLY A 560 13.22 11.73 -11.54
C GLY A 560 14.45 12.41 -10.93
N ARG A 561 15.03 11.88 -9.84
CA ARG A 561 16.23 12.39 -9.12
C ARG A 561 17.26 13.07 -10.03
N ILE A 562 17.66 12.40 -11.13
CA ILE A 562 18.69 12.87 -12.07
C ILE A 562 18.20 13.99 -12.98
N ARG A 563 16.91 14.00 -13.34
CA ARG A 563 16.33 15.03 -14.23
C ARG A 563 15.98 16.29 -13.47
N GLU A 564 15.48 16.18 -12.24
CA GLU A 564 15.31 17.34 -11.35
C GLU A 564 16.65 18.00 -11.06
N LEU A 565 17.68 17.21 -10.73
CA LEU A 565 19.05 17.70 -10.61
C LEU A 565 19.51 18.40 -11.90
N LYS A 566 19.28 17.82 -13.09
CA LYS A 566 19.63 18.45 -14.37
C LYS A 566 18.85 19.74 -14.66
N ALA A 567 17.57 19.81 -14.30
CA ALA A 567 16.75 21.00 -14.47
C ALA A 567 17.24 22.12 -13.54
N LEU A 568 17.55 21.79 -12.29
CA LEU A 568 18.19 22.71 -11.34
C LEU A 568 19.57 23.18 -11.80
N PHE A 569 20.40 22.29 -12.34
CA PHE A 569 21.69 22.67 -12.94
C PHE A 569 21.51 23.60 -14.14
N LYS A 570 20.46 23.42 -14.93
CA LYS A 570 20.12 24.30 -16.05
C LYS A 570 19.66 25.67 -15.54
N ASP A 571 18.80 25.72 -14.53
CA ASP A 571 18.33 26.97 -13.92
C ASP A 571 19.47 27.75 -13.24
N LEU A 572 20.44 27.07 -12.64
CA LEU A 572 21.66 27.68 -12.09
C LEU A 572 22.54 28.28 -13.20
N LYS A 573 22.71 27.54 -14.31
CA LYS A 573 23.48 28.01 -15.47
C LYS A 573 22.81 29.22 -16.14
N GLU A 574 21.48 29.30 -16.05
CA GLU A 574 20.65 30.40 -16.56
C GLU A 574 20.43 31.51 -15.51
N GLY A 575 21.04 31.41 -14.32
CA GLY A 575 21.03 32.46 -13.28
C GLY A 575 19.72 32.62 -12.51
N ARG A 576 18.76 31.69 -12.63
CA ARG A 576 17.42 31.78 -12.02
C ARG A 576 17.36 31.36 -10.54
N LYS A 577 18.40 30.71 -10.02
CA LYS A 577 18.50 30.25 -8.62
C LYS A 577 19.91 30.44 -8.07
N THR A 578 20.04 30.67 -6.77
CA THR A 578 21.35 30.88 -6.12
C THR A 578 22.02 29.55 -5.69
N PRO A 579 23.35 29.51 -5.53
CA PRO A 579 24.08 28.32 -5.04
C PRO A 579 23.68 27.87 -3.63
N GLU A 580 23.15 28.77 -2.80
CA GLU A 580 22.64 28.46 -1.45
C GLU A 580 21.30 27.72 -1.50
N GLN A 581 20.36 28.18 -2.34
CA GLN A 581 19.10 27.49 -2.60
C GLN A 581 19.32 26.07 -3.15
N MET A 582 20.41 25.86 -3.89
CA MET A 582 20.85 24.54 -4.35
C MET A 582 21.32 23.62 -3.21
N ARG A 583 22.07 24.15 -2.23
CA ARG A 583 22.53 23.37 -1.08
C ARG A 583 21.38 22.99 -0.17
N GLU A 584 20.47 23.91 0.07
CA GLU A 584 19.25 23.68 0.85
C GLU A 584 18.33 22.64 0.18
N TYR A 585 18.14 22.74 -1.14
CA TYR A 585 17.33 21.78 -1.90
C TYR A 585 18.00 20.40 -2.03
N ALA A 586 19.32 20.35 -2.21
CA ALA A 586 20.08 19.10 -2.21
C ALA A 586 20.05 18.40 -0.84
N SER A 587 20.10 19.18 0.26
CA SER A 587 19.91 18.67 1.62
C SER A 587 18.51 18.09 1.80
N ARG A 588 17.46 18.80 1.35
CA ARG A 588 16.09 18.27 1.35
C ARG A 588 15.95 16.98 0.55
N ILE A 589 16.50 16.89 -0.67
CA ILE A 589 16.48 15.64 -1.46
C ILE A 589 17.22 14.50 -0.75
N GLN A 590 18.27 14.80 0.01
CA GLN A 590 19.06 13.83 0.75
C GLN A 590 18.35 13.36 2.03
N GLU A 591 17.58 14.24 2.67
CA GLU A 591 16.70 13.96 3.83
C GLU A 591 15.42 13.20 3.43
N THR A 592 14.75 13.57 2.34
CA THR A 592 13.53 12.91 1.84
C THR A 592 13.81 11.53 1.23
N TYR A 593 15.06 11.23 0.84
CA TYR A 593 15.42 9.95 0.21
C TYR A 593 16.81 9.43 0.66
N PRO A 594 16.91 8.85 1.88
CA PRO A 594 18.14 8.25 2.38
C PRO A 594 18.48 6.98 1.56
N SER A 595 19.50 7.06 0.72
CA SER A 595 19.88 5.94 -0.14
C SER A 595 20.71 4.88 0.60
N ARG A 596 20.30 3.60 0.52
CA ARG A 596 21.11 2.42 0.90
C ARG A 596 22.30 2.14 -0.03
N LYS A 597 22.46 2.86 -1.15
CA LYS A 597 23.67 2.84 -2.00
C LYS A 597 23.89 4.22 -2.61
N SER A 598 24.92 4.93 -2.15
CA SER A 598 25.30 6.24 -2.69
C SER A 598 25.50 6.19 -4.21
N PRO A 599 25.01 7.18 -5.00
CA PRO A 599 25.55 7.43 -6.33
C PRO A 599 27.07 7.71 -6.21
N PRO A 600 27.89 7.50 -7.24
CA PRO A 600 29.34 7.65 -7.12
C PRO A 600 29.69 9.07 -6.67
N GLU A 601 30.03 9.21 -5.39
CA GLU A 601 30.33 10.48 -4.70
C GLU A 601 31.38 11.32 -5.44
N GLY A 602 32.20 10.67 -6.27
CA GLY A 602 33.24 11.31 -7.07
C GLY A 602 32.71 12.35 -8.07
N ARG A 603 31.56 12.13 -8.73
CA ARG A 603 31.05 13.09 -9.72
C ARG A 603 30.48 14.35 -9.07
N LEU A 604 29.70 14.20 -8.01
CA LEU A 604 29.09 15.33 -7.30
C LEU A 604 30.17 16.17 -6.59
N ARG A 605 31.17 15.54 -5.98
CA ARG A 605 32.33 16.25 -5.37
C ARG A 605 33.23 16.93 -6.40
N ALA A 606 33.33 16.40 -7.63
CA ALA A 606 34.08 17.04 -8.70
C ALA A 606 33.35 18.28 -9.23
N GLU A 607 32.02 18.18 -9.42
CA GLU A 607 31.19 19.29 -9.89
C GLU A 607 31.08 20.43 -8.86
N LEU A 608 30.96 20.11 -7.57
CA LEU A 608 30.99 21.11 -6.49
C LEU A 608 32.34 21.85 -6.41
N ARG A 609 33.46 21.16 -6.66
CA ARG A 609 34.78 21.77 -6.72
C ARG A 609 34.94 22.71 -7.93
N THR A 610 34.38 22.36 -9.08
CA THR A 610 34.39 23.26 -10.23
C THR A 610 33.56 24.51 -9.99
N LEU A 611 32.46 24.42 -9.25
CA LEU A 611 31.62 25.57 -8.91
C LEU A 611 32.29 26.53 -7.91
N SER A 612 32.94 25.99 -6.87
CA SER A 612 33.76 26.80 -5.93
C SER A 612 34.82 27.62 -6.67
N ARG A 613 35.50 27.01 -7.65
CA ARG A 613 36.52 27.69 -8.46
C ARG A 613 35.95 28.78 -9.37
N ILE A 614 34.75 28.59 -9.91
CA ILE A 614 34.07 29.61 -10.74
C ILE A 614 33.65 30.81 -9.88
N GLU A 615 33.18 30.55 -8.66
CA GLU A 615 32.76 31.57 -7.70
C GLU A 615 33.95 32.36 -7.13
N GLU A 616 35.04 31.66 -6.77
CA GLU A 616 36.32 32.28 -6.40
C GLU A 616 36.85 33.20 -7.50
N ARG A 617 36.78 32.75 -8.77
CA ARG A 617 37.21 33.54 -9.92
C ARG A 617 36.34 34.78 -10.13
N ARG A 618 35.02 34.68 -10.01
CA ARG A 618 34.11 35.84 -10.10
C ARG A 618 34.33 36.84 -8.97
N ASN A 619 34.59 36.36 -7.76
CA ASN A 619 34.91 37.24 -6.63
C ASN A 619 36.28 37.90 -6.79
N GLN A 620 37.25 37.21 -7.39
CA GLN A 620 38.54 37.79 -7.75
C GLN A 620 38.38 38.87 -8.81
N GLU A 621 37.66 38.60 -9.91
CA GLU A 621 37.39 39.56 -10.98
C GLU A 621 36.68 40.83 -10.46
N LYS A 622 35.77 40.69 -9.48
CA LYS A 622 35.14 41.85 -8.80
C LYS A 622 36.13 42.66 -7.96
N ARG A 623 36.99 41.99 -7.18
CA ARG A 623 38.02 42.67 -6.37
C ARG A 623 39.04 43.39 -7.24
N ASP A 624 39.43 42.78 -8.35
CA ASP A 624 40.39 43.36 -9.29
C ASP A 624 39.78 44.58 -10.01
N ALA A 625 38.47 44.55 -10.33
CA ALA A 625 37.75 45.70 -10.88
C ALA A 625 37.62 46.86 -9.87
N GLU A 626 37.29 46.58 -8.60
CA GLU A 626 37.25 47.59 -7.54
C GLU A 626 38.63 48.21 -7.27
N TYR A 627 39.69 47.41 -7.35
CA TYR A 627 41.07 47.90 -7.22
C TYR A 627 41.46 48.81 -8.39
N ALA A 628 41.13 48.41 -9.63
CA ALA A 628 41.39 49.22 -10.81
C ALA A 628 40.64 50.57 -10.78
N GLU A 629 39.39 50.59 -10.29
CA GLU A 629 38.62 51.83 -10.13
C GLU A 629 39.24 52.76 -9.07
N ARG A 630 39.73 52.20 -7.94
CA ARG A 630 40.44 52.97 -6.92
C ARG A 630 41.76 53.55 -7.43
N GLU A 631 42.53 52.78 -8.19
CA GLU A 631 43.80 53.26 -8.74
C GLU A 631 43.59 54.34 -9.80
N SER A 632 42.56 54.21 -10.65
CA SER A 632 42.19 55.24 -11.62
C SER A 632 41.83 56.57 -10.94
N LYS A 633 41.05 56.54 -9.85
CA LYS A 633 40.74 57.74 -9.04
C LYS A 633 41.98 58.33 -8.37
N ARG A 634 42.95 57.50 -7.99
CA ARG A 634 44.21 57.94 -7.38
C ARG A 634 45.11 58.65 -8.38
N VAL A 635 45.20 58.12 -9.61
CA VAL A 635 45.95 58.74 -10.70
C VAL A 635 45.32 60.08 -11.10
N GLU A 636 43.99 60.14 -11.28
CA GLU A 636 43.30 61.42 -11.55
C GLU A 636 43.52 62.46 -10.44
N ALA A 637 43.62 62.04 -9.18
CA ALA A 637 43.89 62.96 -8.07
C ALA A 637 45.34 63.48 -8.06
N LEU A 638 46.30 62.66 -8.53
CA LEU A 638 47.69 63.07 -8.68
C LEU A 638 47.87 64.03 -9.86
N ASP A 639 47.22 63.77 -10.99
CA ASP A 639 47.27 64.65 -12.17
C ASP A 639 46.66 66.03 -11.86
N ARG A 640 45.51 66.08 -11.18
CA ARG A 640 44.92 67.36 -10.72
C ARG A 640 45.84 68.11 -9.77
N ARG A 641 46.65 67.41 -8.97
CA ARG A 641 47.58 68.01 -8.02
C ARG A 641 48.84 68.54 -8.72
N ALA A 642 49.28 67.87 -9.78
CA ALA A 642 50.35 68.34 -10.66
C ALA A 642 49.92 69.60 -11.42
N GLU A 643 48.71 69.65 -11.99
CA GLU A 643 48.18 70.85 -12.65
C GLU A 643 48.08 72.07 -11.70
N ILE A 644 47.76 71.85 -10.43
CA ILE A 644 47.71 72.91 -9.41
C ILE A 644 49.13 73.43 -9.08
N LEU A 645 50.13 72.54 -9.07
CA LEU A 645 51.52 72.91 -8.84
C LEU A 645 52.10 73.69 -10.03
N GLU A 646 51.86 73.24 -11.26
CA GLU A 646 52.29 73.95 -12.47
C GLU A 646 51.67 75.35 -12.55
N ARG A 647 50.38 75.51 -12.22
CA ARG A 647 49.76 76.85 -12.14
C ARG A 647 50.38 77.74 -11.07
N ARG A 648 50.80 77.17 -9.93
CA ARG A 648 51.48 77.94 -8.88
C ARG A 648 52.88 78.36 -9.29
N GLU A 649 53.62 77.49 -9.98
CA GLU A 649 54.94 77.80 -10.52
C GLU A 649 54.85 78.86 -11.64
N GLU A 650 53.83 78.79 -12.49
CA GLU A 650 53.55 79.85 -13.48
C GLU A 650 53.17 81.19 -12.83
N GLU A 651 52.41 81.17 -11.73
CA GLU A 651 52.07 82.37 -10.96
C GLU A 651 53.29 82.95 -10.21
N GLU A 652 54.20 82.11 -9.71
CA GLU A 652 55.46 82.53 -9.09
C GLU A 652 56.45 83.08 -10.13
N MET A 653 56.58 82.47 -11.31
CA MET A 653 57.39 83.02 -12.40
C MET A 653 56.87 84.37 -12.87
N LYS A 654 55.54 84.55 -12.99
CA LYS A 654 54.96 85.87 -13.33
C LYS A 654 55.18 86.92 -12.24
N ARG A 655 55.29 86.52 -10.97
CA ARG A 655 55.68 87.42 -9.87
C ARG A 655 57.15 87.82 -9.95
N GLN A 656 58.04 86.87 -10.25
CA GLN A 656 59.46 87.15 -10.44
C GLN A 656 59.73 88.02 -11.68
N GLU A 657 59.05 87.78 -12.80
CA GLU A 657 59.13 88.66 -13.99
C GLU A 657 58.61 90.08 -13.71
N GLY A 658 57.60 90.22 -12.85
CA GLY A 658 57.11 91.54 -12.39
C GLY A 658 58.08 92.26 -11.45
N GLU A 659 58.81 91.52 -10.62
CA GLU A 659 59.84 92.07 -9.72
C GLU A 659 61.11 92.48 -10.48
N ASP A 660 61.53 91.70 -11.49
CA ASP A 660 62.68 92.03 -12.35
C ASP A 660 62.40 93.24 -13.26
N GLN A 661 61.19 93.38 -13.81
CA GLN A 661 60.78 94.59 -14.55
C GLN A 661 60.73 95.84 -13.63
N GLY A 662 60.38 95.67 -12.35
CA GLY A 662 60.43 96.73 -11.34
C GLY A 662 61.86 97.11 -10.93
N ALA A 663 62.80 96.17 -10.95
CA ALA A 663 64.21 96.40 -10.68
C ALA A 663 64.94 97.08 -11.86
N GLU A 664 64.54 96.78 -13.09
CA GLU A 664 65.10 97.39 -14.31
C GLU A 664 64.61 98.83 -14.53
N ALA A 665 63.34 99.13 -14.17
CA ALA A 665 62.81 100.50 -14.15
C ALA A 665 63.52 101.40 -13.10
N LYS A 666 63.85 100.86 -11.92
CA LYS A 666 64.63 101.58 -10.89
C LYS A 666 66.10 101.79 -11.27
N LYS A 667 66.66 100.94 -12.14
CA LYS A 667 68.01 101.14 -12.71
C LYS A 667 68.03 102.26 -13.75
N GLN A 668 66.98 102.38 -14.57
CA GLN A 668 66.84 103.48 -15.53
C GLN A 668 66.55 104.84 -14.86
N GLU A 669 65.80 104.88 -13.74
CA GLU A 669 65.67 106.10 -12.93
C GLU A 669 66.96 106.49 -12.18
N GLY A 670 67.82 105.52 -11.84
CA GLY A 670 69.12 105.75 -11.21
C GLY A 670 70.20 106.26 -12.16
N GLU A 671 70.12 105.95 -13.45
CA GLU A 671 71.03 106.47 -14.48
C GLU A 671 70.61 107.86 -14.98
N MET A 672 69.31 108.17 -14.99
CA MET A 672 68.79 109.50 -15.34
C MET A 672 69.07 110.55 -14.23
N ASN A 673 69.04 110.16 -12.95
CA ASN A 673 69.42 111.04 -11.83
C ASN A 673 70.94 111.24 -11.64
N ARG A 674 71.79 110.52 -12.38
CA ARG A 674 73.24 110.77 -12.41
C ARG A 674 73.65 111.81 -13.46
N GLN A 675 72.80 112.07 -14.44
CA GLN A 675 73.03 113.07 -15.48
C GLN A 675 72.47 114.47 -15.15
N GLU A 676 71.63 114.60 -14.12
CA GLU A 676 71.15 115.89 -13.60
C GLU A 676 71.89 116.37 -12.33
N GLY A 677 72.89 115.61 -11.84
CA GLY A 677 73.69 115.94 -10.66
C GLY A 677 75.06 116.58 -10.93
N GLU A 678 75.49 116.66 -12.20
CA GLU A 678 76.80 117.22 -12.59
C GLU A 678 76.80 118.74 -12.84
N ASP A 679 75.63 119.41 -12.82
CA ASP A 679 75.50 120.85 -13.10
C ASP A 679 75.17 121.74 -11.88
N GLN A 680 75.14 121.18 -10.67
CA GLN A 680 74.89 121.97 -9.44
C GLN A 680 75.80 121.54 -8.29
N ARG A 681 77.03 122.06 -8.30
CA ARG A 681 77.81 122.56 -7.14
C ARG A 681 79.32 122.33 -7.28
N THR A 682 79.87 123.01 -8.27
CA THR A 682 81.03 123.87 -8.00
C THR A 682 80.59 125.09 -7.21
N GLU A 683 80.33 124.96 -5.89
CA GLU A 683 80.32 126.10 -4.98
C GLU A 683 80.33 125.65 -3.52
N ALA A 684 81.21 126.29 -2.73
CA ALA A 684 81.34 126.20 -1.28
C ALA A 684 82.09 124.99 -0.67
N LYS A 685 83.43 125.06 -0.78
CA LYS A 685 84.33 124.73 0.34
C LYS A 685 83.90 125.49 1.60
N LYS A 686 83.78 124.79 2.75
CA LYS A 686 84.45 125.09 4.04
C LYS A 686 83.69 124.51 5.24
N GLN A 687 84.49 124.19 6.26
CA GLN A 687 84.17 123.87 7.68
C GLN A 687 83.88 122.38 7.95
N GLU A 688 84.85 121.66 8.50
CA GLU A 688 85.14 121.53 9.96
C GLU A 688 84.04 120.68 10.62
N GLY A 689 84.29 119.63 11.39
CA GLY A 689 85.49 119.02 11.91
C GLY A 689 85.09 117.81 12.76
N GLU A 690 86.10 117.04 13.16
CA GLU A 690 86.18 116.25 14.41
C GLU A 690 84.95 115.44 14.88
N ASP A 691 85.09 114.11 14.95
CA ASP A 691 85.57 113.43 16.16
C ASP A 691 84.99 112.00 16.35
N GLN A 692 85.92 111.09 16.64
CA GLN A 692 85.87 109.92 17.53
C GLN A 692 84.62 109.03 17.70
N GLY A 693 84.87 107.73 17.51
CA GLY A 693 84.89 106.80 18.66
C GLY A 693 83.82 105.69 18.73
N GLY A 694 84.26 104.50 19.17
CA GLY A 694 83.41 103.41 19.71
C GLY A 694 83.00 102.35 18.68
N GLU A 695 83.69 101.22 18.48
CA GLU A 695 84.06 100.14 19.40
C GLU A 695 82.89 99.22 19.80
N VAL A 696 83.22 97.92 19.88
CA VAL A 696 82.54 96.82 20.61
C VAL A 696 81.45 96.09 19.79
N LYS A 697 81.78 94.89 19.26
CA LYS A 697 81.68 93.55 19.92
C LYS A 697 80.19 93.22 20.19
N LYS A 698 79.69 92.02 19.97
CA LYS A 698 80.28 90.70 20.23
C LYS A 698 79.23 89.65 19.86
N GLN A 699 79.72 88.47 19.47
CA GLN A 699 79.28 87.12 19.89
C GLN A 699 77.81 86.75 19.68
N GLY A 700 77.48 85.54 19.25
CA GLY A 700 78.24 84.31 19.13
C GLY A 700 77.26 83.29 18.54
N GLU A 701 77.75 82.39 17.69
CA GLU A 701 78.04 81.00 18.08
C GLU A 701 76.74 80.18 18.07
N GLU A 702 76.60 79.31 17.07
CA GLU A 702 76.94 77.87 17.18
C GLU A 702 75.80 77.14 17.92
N GLU A 703 75.34 75.95 17.56
CA GLU A 703 75.95 74.86 16.84
C GLU A 703 74.85 73.81 16.63
N GLY A 704 75.10 72.89 15.69
CA GLY A 704 74.64 71.50 15.73
C GLY A 704 73.13 71.24 15.62
N SER A 705 72.66 70.09 15.16
CA SER A 705 73.27 68.86 14.66
C SER A 705 72.13 67.84 14.77
N GLU A 706 72.05 66.91 13.81
CA GLU A 706 71.46 65.57 14.01
C GLU A 706 69.93 65.44 14.25
N ARG A 707 69.25 64.91 13.22
CA ARG A 707 68.53 63.60 13.17
C ARG A 707 67.90 63.06 14.48
N PRO A 708 66.75 62.35 14.41
CA PRO A 708 66.49 61.21 13.50
C PRO A 708 65.49 61.47 12.37
#